data_AF-A0A560X285-F1
#
_entry.id   AF-A0A560X285-F1
#
_cell.length_a   1.000
_cell.length_b   1.000
_cell.length_c   1.000
_cell.angle_alpha   90.00
_cell.angle_beta   90.00
_cell.angle_gamma   90.00
#
_symmetry.space_group_name_H-M   'P 1'
#
loop_
_entity.id
_entity.type
_entity.pdbx_description
1 polymer ?
#
loop_
_entity_poly.entity_id
_entity_poly.type
_entity_poly.pdbx_seq_one_letter_code
_entity_poly.pdbx_strand_id
1 'polypeptide(L)'
;MHGIRCGHATRRRARSTVLTVLTALTLVLPTAATSQAAEPPATAKASTTTTSEAPGARTKRTSEFVADSDEECTSTAPGSKERRAGAVESCVTVTPAPVTAPAKTNTRTGLASSAADAPTGSCDITSPGTYSYGRFSYCVSGIHVTYILRDSSGVELGRGVLQVSTSATLSAQATTWSEQVDVTMISGSPAVPALDAKFRASCTAGCRATTTAPWYKSDIVVGGNLSGAVKYSSSPAVGTALSFTTNYKMYVTSPGATAVDPNASWDNPRTVRCDHAVGGTSVAGCAVPSVMPELSMKATAADAGGAVASYAWAQKNLSGAWGKKGSPLTRSTSGVADRTATTCGGFTAEPELVDADSCADFPFGEAKEGGAPGDKCVQVIPNLGNGEWDTYVLNDARVVDPASPCVQAHVTPAEKQFADAQLADGFRDWRVIDADEFELTFSTPDTGPQASCLNDPPPSGSLPNGDGWFKNTTEPVPLVNKTAPADGPGLRPTEAQACLGRKTTKGSGTSDPITGWKDAEEFKKASGVTNGLARCHLIARILGGKGTSELTRFNLVPCWQSGMNTGTPSMRTYEDIAQKMIQDSSSGLGANDAILYQVTPVYKDASSTIPVGVTMRADIQRASGTTEELFPNVYVTNTLMNTGTLNLGN
;
A
#
# COMPACT_ATOMS: atom_id res chain seq x y z
N MET A 1 -81.00 -0.13 -42.54
CA MET A 1 -81.65 -0.55 -41.28
C MET A 1 -80.56 -0.89 -40.28
N HIS A 2 -80.59 -0.19 -39.12
CA HIS A 2 -79.82 -0.40 -37.87
C HIS A 2 -78.28 -0.36 -37.99
N GLY A 3 -77.51 0.52 -37.33
CA GLY A 3 -77.77 1.47 -36.24
C GLY A 3 -76.53 1.44 -35.31
N ILE A 4 -75.77 2.55 -35.21
CA ILE A 4 -75.64 3.41 -33.99
C ILE A 4 -74.78 2.77 -32.88
N ARG A 5 -73.85 3.42 -32.16
CA ARG A 5 -73.06 4.68 -32.20
C ARG A 5 -72.34 4.72 -30.83
N CYS A 6 -71.23 5.48 -30.77
CA CYS A 6 -70.75 6.40 -29.71
C CYS A 6 -70.89 6.02 -28.21
N GLY A 7 -69.94 6.30 -27.32
CA GLY A 7 -68.91 7.33 -27.28
C GLY A 7 -68.84 7.94 -25.87
N HIS A 8 -67.76 8.70 -25.64
CA HIS A 8 -67.56 9.74 -24.62
C HIS A 8 -67.14 9.41 -23.17
N ALA A 9 -65.91 9.89 -22.92
CA ALA A 9 -65.37 10.63 -21.76
C ALA A 9 -66.33 11.17 -20.68
N THR A 10 -65.87 11.20 -19.42
CA THR A 10 -65.60 12.47 -18.68
C THR A 10 -65.00 12.27 -17.26
N ARG A 11 -64.28 13.32 -16.84
CA ARG A 11 -63.63 13.61 -15.55
C ARG A 11 -64.50 13.41 -14.29
N ARG A 12 -63.86 13.16 -13.12
CA ARG A 12 -63.97 14.01 -11.90
C ARG A 12 -63.01 13.61 -10.76
N ARG A 13 -62.90 14.54 -9.81
CA ARG A 13 -61.84 14.80 -8.80
C ARG A 13 -61.94 13.99 -7.49
N ALA A 14 -60.78 13.89 -6.84
CA ALA A 14 -60.47 14.03 -5.40
C ALA A 14 -61.04 13.04 -4.36
N ARG A 15 -60.16 12.51 -3.50
CA ARG A 15 -60.04 12.90 -2.07
C ARG A 15 -58.88 12.17 -1.36
N SER A 16 -58.21 12.92 -0.49
CA SER A 16 -57.20 12.50 0.48
C SER A 16 -57.74 11.48 1.49
N THR A 17 -56.84 10.66 2.05
CA THR A 17 -57.03 10.08 3.39
C THR A 17 -55.67 9.93 4.06
N VAL A 18 -55.54 10.58 5.21
CA VAL A 18 -54.47 10.50 6.20
C VAL A 18 -54.72 9.25 7.04
N LEU A 19 -53.69 8.49 7.40
CA LEU A 19 -53.75 7.56 8.51
C LEU A 19 -52.47 7.63 9.35
N THR A 20 -52.67 8.13 10.57
CA THR A 20 -51.75 8.16 11.71
C THR A 20 -51.72 6.79 12.40
N VAL A 21 -50.53 6.35 12.83
CA VAL A 21 -50.39 5.30 13.85
C VAL A 21 -49.47 5.83 14.95
N LEU A 22 -50.03 5.95 16.15
CA LEU A 22 -49.35 6.16 17.42
C LEU A 22 -48.74 4.84 17.90
N THR A 23 -47.57 4.90 18.52
CA THR A 23 -47.21 3.98 19.61
C THR A 23 -46.25 4.68 20.57
N ALA A 24 -46.68 4.74 21.84
CA ALA A 24 -45.91 5.12 23.02
C ALA A 24 -44.90 4.00 23.37
N LEU A 25 -43.92 4.07 24.27
CA LEU A 25 -43.61 4.88 25.46
C LEU A 25 -42.17 4.47 25.85
N THR A 26 -41.34 5.35 26.41
CA THR A 26 -40.61 5.19 27.71
C THR A 26 -39.49 6.22 27.84
N LEU A 27 -39.64 7.11 28.82
CA LEU A 27 -38.61 8.02 29.30
C LEU A 27 -37.58 7.27 30.17
N VAL A 28 -36.30 7.54 29.94
CA VAL A 28 -35.24 7.42 30.95
C VAL A 28 -34.46 8.75 30.94
N LEU A 29 -34.37 9.37 32.11
CA LEU A 29 -33.65 10.62 32.39
C LEU A 29 -32.13 10.41 32.35
N PRO A 30 -31.34 11.38 31.86
CA PRO A 30 -29.98 11.60 32.35
C PRO A 30 -29.90 12.87 33.21
N THR A 31 -29.21 12.72 34.33
CA THR A 31 -28.90 13.72 35.34
C THR A 31 -27.88 14.75 34.85
N ALA A 32 -28.04 15.95 35.42
CA ALA A 32 -27.34 17.21 35.22
C ALA A 32 -25.84 17.16 34.92
N ALA A 33 -25.45 17.88 33.86
CA ALA A 33 -24.13 18.45 33.67
C ALA A 33 -23.97 19.70 34.54
N THR A 34 -22.91 19.76 35.35
CA THR A 34 -22.41 21.01 35.94
C THR A 34 -21.55 21.73 34.92
N SER A 35 -22.05 22.85 34.41
CA SER A 35 -21.28 23.84 33.65
C SER A 35 -20.29 24.56 34.56
N GLN A 36 -19.00 24.47 34.26
CA GLN A 36 -18.03 25.52 34.60
C GLN A 36 -17.60 26.21 33.31
N ALA A 37 -17.89 27.50 33.25
CA ALA A 37 -17.34 28.41 32.26
C ALA A 37 -15.85 28.62 32.54
N ALA A 38 -15.03 28.55 31.49
CA ALA A 38 -13.66 29.05 31.48
C ALA A 38 -13.47 29.96 30.26
N GLU A 39 -12.89 31.12 30.53
CA GLU A 39 -12.57 32.23 29.62
C GLU A 39 -11.69 31.83 28.41
N PRO A 40 -11.69 32.65 27.34
CA PRO A 40 -10.94 32.39 26.13
C PRO A 40 -9.48 32.82 26.27
N PRO A 41 -8.50 32.03 25.79
CA PRO A 41 -7.18 32.55 25.51
C PRO A 41 -6.83 32.51 24.02
N ALA A 42 -6.50 33.71 23.54
CA ALA A 42 -5.39 34.07 22.66
C ALA A 42 -5.26 33.42 21.27
N THR A 43 -5.29 34.32 20.27
CA THR A 43 -4.74 34.21 18.92
C THR A 43 -3.35 33.58 18.90
N ALA A 44 -3.27 32.29 18.57
CA ALA A 44 -2.03 31.61 18.23
C ALA A 44 -1.62 31.98 16.79
N LYS A 45 -0.40 32.52 16.66
CA LYS A 45 0.28 32.85 15.41
C LYS A 45 0.39 31.61 14.52
N ALA A 46 0.26 31.84 13.21
CA ALA A 46 0.50 30.88 12.15
C ALA A 46 1.84 30.14 12.38
N SER A 47 1.75 28.85 12.70
CA SER A 47 2.89 27.94 12.57
C SER A 47 3.11 27.71 11.08
N THR A 48 4.29 28.11 10.63
CA THR A 48 4.88 27.78 9.34
C THR A 48 4.67 26.30 9.06
N THR A 49 3.85 26.01 8.05
CA THR A 49 3.68 24.69 7.46
C THR A 49 5.02 24.29 6.87
N THR A 50 5.76 23.46 7.59
CA THR A 50 6.89 22.71 7.05
C THR A 50 6.36 21.90 5.88
N THR A 51 6.76 22.28 4.68
CA THR A 51 6.49 21.55 3.45
C THR A 51 7.17 20.20 3.58
N SER A 52 6.40 19.17 3.94
CA SER A 52 6.89 17.81 3.96
C SER A 52 7.17 17.41 2.51
N GLU A 53 8.44 17.20 2.20
CA GLU A 53 8.92 16.72 0.92
C GLU A 53 8.33 15.32 0.67
N ALA A 54 7.61 15.15 -0.44
CA ALA A 54 7.01 13.86 -0.79
C ALA A 54 8.10 12.79 -0.95
N PRO A 55 8.11 11.71 -0.15
CA PRO A 55 9.13 10.69 -0.20
C PRO A 55 8.80 9.68 -1.30
N GLY A 56 9.36 9.90 -2.49
CA GLY A 56 9.32 8.97 -3.62
C GLY A 56 10.36 9.37 -4.65
N ALA A 57 11.53 8.72 -4.61
CA ALA A 57 12.60 8.95 -5.57
C ALA A 57 12.15 8.54 -6.99
N ARG A 58 11.65 9.54 -7.72
CA ARG A 58 11.83 9.80 -9.16
C ARG A 58 12.34 8.61 -9.98
N THR A 59 11.44 7.79 -10.53
CA THR A 59 11.73 7.02 -11.75
C THR A 59 11.91 7.97 -12.92
N LYS A 60 13.11 8.54 -13.05
CA LYS A 60 13.52 9.27 -14.26
C LYS A 60 13.61 8.23 -15.40
N ARG A 61 12.80 8.41 -16.44
CA ARG A 61 12.85 7.63 -17.68
C ARG A 61 13.43 8.50 -18.79
N THR A 62 14.04 7.88 -19.78
CA THR A 62 14.61 8.57 -20.94
C THR A 62 13.92 8.16 -22.24
N SER A 63 13.90 9.06 -23.22
CA SER A 63 13.61 8.74 -24.62
C SER A 63 14.43 9.57 -25.57
N GLU A 64 14.57 9.07 -26.79
CA GLU A 64 15.21 9.78 -27.89
C GLU A 64 14.44 11.05 -28.27
N PHE A 65 15.19 12.07 -28.65
CA PHE A 65 14.67 13.26 -29.32
C PHE A 65 14.38 12.93 -30.78
N VAL A 66 13.19 13.28 -31.26
CA VAL A 66 12.81 13.20 -32.68
C VAL A 66 12.58 14.61 -33.17
N ALA A 67 13.30 15.02 -34.22
CA ALA A 67 13.04 16.28 -34.89
C ALA A 67 11.83 16.13 -35.83
N ASP A 68 10.96 17.13 -35.87
CA ASP A 68 9.78 17.12 -36.76
C ASP A 68 10.04 17.80 -38.12
N SER A 69 11.22 18.41 -38.30
CA SER A 69 11.58 19.15 -39.51
C SER A 69 12.92 18.70 -40.09
N ASP A 70 12.91 18.42 -41.40
CA ASP A 70 14.12 18.32 -42.23
C ASP A 70 14.86 19.68 -42.33
N GLU A 71 16.00 19.73 -43.02
CA GLU A 71 16.72 21.00 -43.28
C GLU A 71 15.81 22.00 -44.03
N GLU A 72 15.58 23.17 -43.43
CA GLU A 72 14.75 24.23 -44.01
C GLU A 72 15.62 25.38 -44.52
N CYS A 73 15.65 25.58 -45.84
CA CYS A 73 16.44 26.62 -46.50
C CYS A 73 15.55 27.77 -46.99
N THR A 74 15.97 29.00 -46.69
CA THR A 74 15.31 30.24 -47.11
C THR A 74 16.28 31.14 -47.83
N SER A 75 15.82 31.86 -48.87
CA SER A 75 16.67 32.83 -49.58
C SER A 75 17.07 33.97 -48.65
N THR A 76 18.36 34.33 -48.63
CA THR A 76 18.84 35.49 -47.88
C THR A 76 18.23 36.77 -48.43
N ALA A 77 17.82 37.69 -47.56
CA ALA A 77 17.17 38.93 -47.97
C ALA A 77 18.06 39.78 -48.91
N PRO A 78 17.51 40.36 -50.00
CA PRO A 78 18.26 41.28 -50.85
C PRO A 78 18.87 42.44 -50.07
N GLY A 79 20.17 42.69 -50.27
CA GLY A 79 20.89 43.79 -49.62
C GLY A 79 21.38 43.52 -48.20
N SER A 80 21.09 42.33 -47.63
CA SER A 80 21.57 41.90 -46.32
C SER A 80 23.10 41.73 -46.28
N LYS A 81 23.70 41.68 -45.08
CA LYS A 81 25.14 41.48 -44.91
C LYS A 81 25.59 40.15 -45.51
N GLU A 82 24.75 39.12 -45.35
CA GLU A 82 24.98 37.75 -45.83
C GLU A 82 24.94 37.72 -47.37
N ARG A 83 23.96 38.39 -47.98
CA ARG A 83 23.86 38.51 -49.45
C ARG A 83 25.05 39.26 -50.04
N ARG A 84 25.59 40.25 -49.34
CA ARG A 84 26.84 40.96 -49.73
C ARG A 84 28.08 40.10 -49.53
N ALA A 85 28.05 39.18 -48.59
CA ALA A 85 29.11 38.20 -48.34
C ALA A 85 29.03 36.97 -49.27
N GLY A 86 28.11 36.96 -50.24
CA GLY A 86 27.98 35.91 -51.25
C GLY A 86 26.97 34.81 -50.91
N ALA A 87 26.34 34.83 -49.73
CA ALA A 87 25.32 33.87 -49.38
C ALA A 87 24.04 34.12 -50.19
N VAL A 88 23.46 33.08 -50.78
CA VAL A 88 22.17 33.17 -51.47
C VAL A 88 21.03 32.57 -50.68
N GLU A 89 21.34 31.64 -49.77
CA GLU A 89 20.38 30.96 -48.91
C GLU A 89 20.94 30.76 -47.49
N SER A 90 20.04 30.64 -46.53
CA SER A 90 20.30 30.22 -45.16
C SER A 90 19.45 29.01 -44.82
N CYS A 91 20.10 27.95 -44.34
CA CYS A 91 19.49 26.68 -44.00
C CYS A 91 19.53 26.44 -42.48
N VAL A 92 18.46 25.90 -41.92
CA VAL A 92 18.39 25.51 -40.50
C VAL A 92 18.02 24.05 -40.37
N THR A 93 18.70 23.35 -39.45
CA THR A 93 18.44 21.94 -39.15
C THR A 93 18.35 21.73 -37.65
N VAL A 94 17.41 20.90 -37.21
CA VAL A 94 17.26 20.47 -35.81
C VAL A 94 17.76 19.04 -35.68
N THR A 95 18.74 18.82 -34.81
CA THR A 95 19.33 17.49 -34.57
C THR A 95 19.63 17.30 -33.09
N PRO A 96 19.63 16.06 -32.56
CA PRO A 96 20.23 15.81 -31.27
C PRO A 96 21.73 16.08 -31.35
N ALA A 97 22.32 16.57 -30.25
CA ALA A 97 23.75 16.73 -30.13
C ALA A 97 24.47 15.38 -30.41
N PRO A 98 25.62 15.39 -31.12
CA PRO A 98 26.34 14.18 -31.43
C PRO A 98 26.80 13.49 -30.14
N VAL A 99 26.54 12.20 -30.02
CA VAL A 99 27.04 11.37 -28.93
C VAL A 99 28.55 11.26 -29.11
N THR A 100 29.32 12.13 -28.46
CA THR A 100 30.77 11.93 -28.35
C THR A 100 30.98 10.64 -27.57
N ALA A 101 31.54 9.61 -28.23
CA ALA A 101 32.01 8.40 -27.55
C ALA A 101 32.86 8.83 -26.34
N PRO A 102 32.70 8.20 -25.15
CA PRO A 102 33.34 8.67 -23.94
C PRO A 102 34.83 8.74 -24.15
N ALA A 103 35.37 9.95 -24.17
CA ALA A 103 36.80 10.15 -24.06
C ALA A 103 37.24 9.53 -22.74
N LYS A 104 38.23 8.63 -22.78
CA LYS A 104 38.92 8.12 -21.60
C LYS A 104 39.67 9.28 -20.94
N THR A 105 38.96 10.11 -20.17
CA THR A 105 39.56 11.11 -19.30
C THR A 105 39.68 10.53 -17.91
N ASN A 106 40.91 10.24 -17.51
CA ASN A 106 41.30 9.93 -16.14
C ASN A 106 40.82 11.05 -15.20
N THR A 107 39.73 10.83 -14.49
CA THR A 107 39.26 11.74 -13.44
C THR A 107 40.10 11.57 -12.19
N ARG A 108 40.91 12.59 -11.94
CA ARG A 108 41.52 12.84 -10.62
C ARG A 108 40.40 13.31 -9.69
N THR A 109 40.25 12.60 -8.58
CA THR A 109 39.41 12.93 -7.42
C THR A 109 39.52 14.40 -7.01
N GLY A 110 38.37 15.07 -6.84
CA GLY A 110 38.30 16.45 -6.36
C GLY A 110 36.92 16.82 -5.82
N LEU A 111 36.75 16.58 -4.52
CA LEU A 111 35.95 17.34 -3.53
C LEU A 111 34.47 17.63 -3.81
N ALA A 112 33.65 16.93 -3.04
CA ALA A 112 32.28 17.29 -2.70
C ALA A 112 32.20 18.72 -2.13
N SER A 113 31.33 19.54 -2.73
CA SER A 113 30.79 20.74 -2.11
C SER A 113 29.31 20.54 -1.85
N SER A 114 28.97 20.77 -0.59
CA SER A 114 27.68 20.70 0.09
C SER A 114 26.52 21.28 -0.72
N ALA A 115 25.50 20.44 -0.91
CA ALA A 115 24.19 20.79 -1.42
C ALA A 115 23.44 21.70 -0.42
N ALA A 116 23.10 22.89 -0.88
CA ALA A 116 22.06 23.73 -0.32
C ALA A 116 20.95 23.87 -1.37
N ASP A 117 19.71 23.83 -0.91
CA ASP A 117 18.44 23.85 -1.65
C ASP A 117 18.45 24.61 -2.99
N ALA A 118 18.06 23.91 -4.06
CA ALA A 118 17.62 24.51 -5.32
C ALA A 118 16.36 23.79 -5.83
N PRO A 119 15.24 24.50 -6.10
CA PRO A 119 14.01 23.88 -6.54
C PRO A 119 14.00 23.79 -8.07
N THR A 120 14.46 22.69 -8.68
CA THR A 120 14.35 22.54 -10.15
C THR A 120 14.37 21.08 -10.59
N GLY A 121 13.58 20.76 -11.62
CA GLY A 121 13.87 19.65 -12.51
C GLY A 121 15.19 19.93 -13.23
N SER A 122 16.31 19.63 -12.57
CA SER A 122 17.64 19.67 -13.16
C SER A 122 17.70 18.61 -14.26
N CYS A 123 17.84 19.06 -15.51
CA CYS A 123 18.16 18.21 -16.63
C CYS A 123 19.44 17.43 -16.30
N ASP A 124 19.39 16.11 -16.32
CA ASP A 124 20.62 15.32 -16.35
C ASP A 124 21.23 15.53 -17.75
N ILE A 125 22.22 16.42 -17.85
CA ILE A 125 22.92 16.79 -19.11
C ILE A 125 23.86 15.65 -19.58
N THR A 126 23.87 14.52 -18.87
CA THR A 126 24.80 13.40 -19.08
C THR A 126 24.59 12.68 -20.42
N SER A 127 23.42 12.82 -21.04
CA SER A 127 23.09 12.25 -22.37
C SER A 127 22.47 13.32 -23.29
N PRO A 128 23.28 14.09 -24.03
CA PRO A 128 22.79 15.08 -24.97
C PRO A 128 21.80 14.46 -25.98
N GLY A 129 20.70 15.14 -26.29
CA GLY A 129 19.68 14.67 -27.23
C GLY A 129 18.68 13.66 -26.66
N THR A 130 18.61 13.50 -25.32
CA THR A 130 17.57 12.67 -24.68
C THR A 130 16.60 13.51 -23.83
N TYR A 131 15.32 13.16 -23.93
CA TYR A 131 14.28 13.62 -23.02
C TYR A 131 14.33 12.80 -21.74
N SER A 132 14.54 13.45 -20.60
CA SER A 132 14.36 12.86 -19.27
C SER A 132 13.02 13.28 -18.68
N TYR A 133 12.22 12.34 -18.22
CA TYR A 133 10.88 12.64 -17.71
C TYR A 133 10.51 11.76 -16.51
N GLY A 134 9.64 12.29 -15.67
CA GLY A 134 8.97 11.60 -14.58
C GLY A 134 7.49 11.99 -14.56
N ARG A 135 6.72 11.49 -13.58
CA ARG A 135 5.27 11.74 -13.52
C ARG A 135 4.93 13.23 -13.45
N PHE A 136 5.75 14.03 -12.77
CA PHE A 136 5.53 15.46 -12.57
C PHE A 136 6.63 16.35 -13.13
N SER A 137 7.45 15.84 -14.06
CA SER A 137 8.48 16.66 -14.70
C SER A 137 8.86 16.10 -16.06
N TYR A 138 9.31 16.97 -16.94
CA TYR A 138 9.97 16.58 -18.17
C TYR A 138 11.06 17.61 -18.49
N CYS A 139 12.10 17.14 -19.15
CA CYS A 139 13.20 17.98 -19.57
C CYS A 139 13.93 17.36 -20.75
N VAL A 140 14.61 18.21 -21.52
CA VAL A 140 15.49 17.82 -22.63
C VAL A 140 16.68 18.75 -22.63
N SER A 141 17.85 18.21 -22.96
CA SER A 141 19.06 18.99 -23.18
C SER A 141 19.79 18.49 -24.42
N GLY A 142 20.57 19.37 -25.05
CA GLY A 142 21.37 18.98 -26.21
C GLY A 142 20.58 18.86 -27.51
N ILE A 143 19.55 19.69 -27.70
CA ILE A 143 18.96 19.90 -29.03
C ILE A 143 19.84 20.90 -29.77
N HIS A 144 20.45 20.50 -30.88
CA HIS A 144 21.24 21.37 -31.73
C HIS A 144 20.38 21.95 -32.86
N VAL A 145 20.25 23.27 -32.87
CA VAL A 145 19.71 24.04 -33.98
C VAL A 145 20.88 24.63 -34.75
N THR A 146 21.16 24.08 -35.93
CA THR A 146 22.31 24.43 -36.77
C THR A 146 21.86 25.40 -37.85
N TYR A 147 22.50 26.56 -37.95
CA TYR A 147 22.29 27.56 -39.00
C TYR A 147 23.48 27.56 -39.97
N ILE A 148 23.22 27.46 -41.27
CA ILE A 148 24.24 27.41 -42.33
C ILE A 148 23.95 28.49 -43.39
N LEU A 149 24.97 29.24 -43.80
CA LEU A 149 24.93 30.11 -44.98
C LEU A 149 25.54 29.38 -46.18
N ARG A 150 24.86 29.39 -47.33
CA ARG A 150 25.39 28.80 -48.57
C ARG A 150 25.41 29.80 -49.73
N ASP A 151 26.40 29.65 -50.60
CA ASP A 151 26.49 30.41 -51.85
C ASP A 151 25.64 29.81 -52.99
N SER A 152 25.68 30.42 -54.18
CA SER A 152 24.91 29.97 -55.36
C SER A 152 25.29 28.58 -55.89
N SER A 153 26.42 28.03 -55.45
CA SER A 153 26.86 26.66 -55.77
C SER A 153 26.58 25.66 -54.65
N GLY A 154 25.90 26.08 -53.57
CA GLY A 154 25.60 25.25 -52.41
C GLY A 154 26.77 25.09 -51.45
N VAL A 155 27.86 25.85 -51.61
CA VAL A 155 29.04 25.77 -50.75
C VAL A 155 28.76 26.50 -49.44
N GLU A 156 29.09 25.86 -48.32
CA GLU A 156 28.98 26.44 -46.98
C GLU A 156 29.96 27.61 -46.80
N LEU A 157 29.41 28.81 -46.59
CA LEU A 157 30.15 30.03 -46.30
C LEU A 157 30.33 30.25 -44.80
N GLY A 158 29.42 29.72 -43.98
CA GLY A 158 29.46 29.88 -42.55
C GLY A 158 28.41 29.05 -41.82
N ARG A 159 28.69 28.78 -40.55
CA ARG A 159 27.88 27.96 -39.65
C ARG A 159 27.81 28.57 -38.27
N GLY A 160 26.65 28.45 -37.62
CA GLY A 160 26.46 28.68 -36.19
C GLY A 160 25.60 27.56 -35.60
N VAL A 161 25.86 27.18 -34.35
CA VAL A 161 25.10 26.12 -33.66
C VAL A 161 24.59 26.64 -32.33
N LEU A 162 23.27 26.55 -32.16
CA LEU A 162 22.57 26.82 -30.91
C LEU A 162 22.25 25.49 -30.21
N GLN A 163 22.57 25.39 -28.94
CA GLN A 163 22.14 24.31 -28.06
C GLN A 163 20.92 24.77 -27.26
N VAL A 164 19.82 24.04 -27.39
CA VAL A 164 18.56 24.29 -26.69
C VAL A 164 18.38 23.26 -25.58
N SER A 165 17.92 23.70 -24.43
CA SER A 165 17.45 22.87 -23.32
C SER A 165 16.11 23.39 -22.83
N THR A 166 15.18 22.48 -22.49
CA THR A 166 13.92 22.86 -21.85
C THR A 166 13.63 21.99 -20.64
N SER A 167 12.95 22.55 -19.65
CA SER A 167 12.53 21.82 -18.45
C SER A 167 11.25 22.36 -17.86
N ALA A 168 10.39 21.48 -17.36
CA ALA A 168 9.16 21.85 -16.69
C ALA A 168 8.87 20.94 -15.49
N THR A 169 8.24 21.53 -14.49
CA THR A 169 7.63 20.82 -13.35
C THR A 169 6.12 20.96 -13.45
N LEU A 170 5.42 19.83 -13.42
CA LEU A 170 3.96 19.76 -13.33
C LEU A 170 3.54 19.68 -11.86
N SER A 171 2.30 20.05 -11.57
CA SER A 171 1.75 19.99 -10.23
C SER A 171 0.57 19.02 -10.18
N ALA A 172 0.58 18.13 -9.19
CA ALA A 172 -0.59 17.31 -8.87
C ALA A 172 -1.82 18.15 -8.48
N GLN A 173 -1.65 19.44 -8.13
CA GLN A 173 -2.68 20.31 -7.59
C GLN A 173 -2.89 21.62 -8.39
N ALA A 174 -2.25 21.76 -9.55
CA ALA A 174 -2.44 22.92 -10.41
C ALA A 174 -2.44 22.54 -11.89
N THR A 175 -3.30 23.20 -12.66
CA THR A 175 -3.42 23.01 -14.11
C THR A 175 -2.66 24.06 -14.91
N THR A 176 -1.79 24.82 -14.25
CA THR A 176 -0.88 25.79 -14.85
C THR A 176 0.56 25.37 -14.52
N TRP A 177 1.45 25.56 -15.48
CA TRP A 177 2.88 25.30 -15.27
C TRP A 177 3.73 26.21 -16.13
N SER A 178 5.00 26.30 -15.75
CA SER A 178 6.02 27.07 -16.45
C SER A 178 7.05 26.09 -17.02
N GLU A 179 7.45 26.29 -18.26
CA GLU A 179 8.56 25.58 -18.87
C GLU A 179 9.70 26.58 -19.09
N GLN A 180 10.84 26.27 -18.51
CA GLN A 180 12.08 27.02 -18.67
C GLN A 180 12.73 26.62 -20.00
N VAL A 181 13.19 27.60 -20.75
CA VAL A 181 13.87 27.44 -22.03
C VAL A 181 15.23 28.13 -21.93
N ASP A 182 16.29 27.43 -22.29
CA ASP A 182 17.66 27.93 -22.32
C ASP A 182 18.28 27.66 -23.69
N VAL A 183 18.91 28.68 -24.28
CA VAL A 183 19.52 28.63 -25.61
C VAL A 183 20.92 29.23 -25.55
N THR A 184 21.93 28.40 -25.77
CA THR A 184 23.33 28.81 -25.79
C THR A 184 23.93 28.65 -27.18
N MET A 185 24.62 29.67 -27.70
CA MET A 185 25.40 29.50 -28.94
C MET A 185 26.73 28.83 -28.62
N ILE A 186 26.89 27.58 -29.04
CA ILE A 186 28.05 26.75 -28.68
C ILE A 186 29.17 26.81 -29.72
N SER A 187 28.87 27.20 -30.96
CA SER A 187 29.88 27.43 -32.00
C SER A 187 29.40 28.43 -33.05
N GLY A 188 30.36 29.10 -33.70
CA GLY A 188 30.12 30.09 -34.74
C GLY A 188 31.38 30.32 -35.59
N SER A 189 31.22 30.33 -36.90
CA SER A 189 32.25 30.69 -37.87
C SER A 189 32.39 32.22 -37.98
N PRO A 190 33.50 32.76 -38.55
CA PRO A 190 33.63 34.21 -38.78
C PRO A 190 32.52 34.84 -39.64
N ALA A 191 31.93 34.05 -40.54
CA ALA A 191 30.80 34.48 -41.37
C ALA A 191 29.45 34.47 -40.62
N VAL A 192 29.36 33.73 -39.50
CA VAL A 192 28.19 33.68 -38.60
C VAL A 192 28.67 33.92 -37.15
N PRO A 193 29.11 35.16 -36.83
CA PRO A 193 29.69 35.46 -35.51
C PRO A 193 28.64 35.60 -34.40
N ALA A 194 27.37 35.77 -34.78
CA ALA A 194 26.23 35.85 -33.90
C ALA A 194 24.96 35.39 -34.64
N LEU A 195 23.92 35.03 -33.89
CA LEU A 195 22.61 34.65 -34.39
C LEU A 195 21.51 35.38 -33.61
N ASP A 196 20.48 35.79 -34.33
CA ASP A 196 19.21 36.21 -33.76
C ASP A 196 18.34 34.97 -33.52
N ALA A 197 17.80 34.84 -32.31
CA ALA A 197 16.86 33.76 -31.98
C ALA A 197 15.53 34.29 -31.43
N LYS A 198 14.43 33.65 -31.86
CA LYS A 198 13.10 33.80 -31.28
C LYS A 198 12.49 32.43 -31.04
N PHE A 199 11.83 32.26 -29.91
CA PHE A 199 11.18 31.02 -29.53
C PHE A 199 9.67 31.21 -29.40
N ARG A 200 8.90 30.22 -29.86
CA ARG A 200 7.45 30.16 -29.72
C ARG A 200 7.00 28.78 -29.27
N ALA A 201 6.35 28.75 -28.11
CA ALA A 201 5.65 27.61 -27.58
C ALA A 201 4.16 27.63 -27.96
N SER A 202 3.64 26.45 -28.24
CA SER A 202 2.20 26.16 -28.35
C SER A 202 1.90 24.79 -27.74
N CYS A 203 0.64 24.38 -27.77
CA CYS A 203 0.22 23.04 -27.39
C CYS A 203 -1.04 22.65 -28.18
N THR A 204 -1.29 21.35 -28.26
CA THR A 204 -2.49 20.80 -28.93
C THR A 204 -3.78 21.09 -28.14
N ALA A 205 -4.92 20.71 -28.72
CA ALA A 205 -6.24 20.90 -28.10
C ALA A 205 -6.29 20.37 -26.65
N GLY A 206 -6.93 21.13 -25.76
CA GLY A 206 -6.98 20.84 -24.31
C GLY A 206 -5.96 21.61 -23.48
N CYS A 207 -5.04 22.34 -24.13
CA CYS A 207 -4.09 23.25 -23.49
C CYS A 207 -4.06 24.62 -24.17
N ARG A 208 -3.65 25.64 -23.41
CA ARG A 208 -3.37 26.98 -23.91
C ARG A 208 -1.99 27.43 -23.45
N ALA A 209 -1.12 27.83 -24.38
CA ALA A 209 0.09 28.59 -24.06
C ALA A 209 -0.30 30.04 -23.72
N THR A 210 -0.15 30.42 -22.45
CA THR A 210 -0.49 31.75 -21.92
C THR A 210 0.67 32.73 -22.00
N THR A 211 1.91 32.23 -22.02
CA THR A 211 3.10 32.98 -22.41
C THR A 211 3.79 32.17 -23.50
N THR A 212 3.70 32.65 -24.74
CA THR A 212 4.13 31.87 -25.91
C THR A 212 5.58 32.11 -26.30
N ALA A 213 6.18 33.23 -25.90
CA ALA A 213 7.57 33.55 -26.24
C ALA A 213 8.31 33.99 -24.97
N PRO A 214 9.43 33.33 -24.61
CA PRO A 214 10.25 33.74 -23.48
C PRO A 214 11.15 34.94 -23.84
N TRP A 215 11.43 35.12 -25.14
CA TRP A 215 12.13 36.27 -25.74
C TRP A 215 11.67 36.46 -27.19
N TYR A 216 11.76 37.68 -27.72
CA TYR A 216 11.23 38.05 -29.04
C TYR A 216 12.27 38.13 -30.16
N LYS A 217 13.49 38.61 -29.84
CA LYS A 217 14.65 38.71 -30.74
C LYS A 217 15.86 39.11 -29.90
N SER A 218 16.98 38.39 -30.00
CA SER A 218 18.19 38.71 -29.24
C SER A 218 19.42 38.18 -29.98
N ASP A 219 20.44 39.02 -30.09
CA ASP A 219 21.74 38.65 -30.64
C ASP A 219 22.48 37.74 -29.64
N ILE A 220 22.70 36.49 -30.03
CA ILE A 220 23.49 35.52 -29.28
C ILE A 220 24.84 35.39 -29.99
N VAL A 221 25.93 35.66 -29.28
CA VAL A 221 27.30 35.37 -29.70
C VAL A 221 27.76 34.03 -29.12
N VAL A 222 28.85 33.46 -29.64
CA VAL A 222 29.45 32.23 -29.08
C VAL A 222 29.71 32.38 -27.57
N GLY A 223 29.18 31.45 -26.77
CA GLY A 223 29.20 31.47 -25.31
C GLY A 223 28.08 32.29 -24.65
N GLY A 224 27.29 33.04 -25.42
CA GLY A 224 26.11 33.75 -24.93
C GLY A 224 24.92 32.82 -24.70
N ASN A 225 24.05 33.18 -23.76
CA ASN A 225 22.87 32.41 -23.38
C ASN A 225 21.60 33.28 -23.35
N LEU A 226 20.48 32.76 -23.87
CA LEU A 226 19.14 33.28 -23.66
C LEU A 226 18.38 32.35 -22.72
N SER A 227 17.77 32.91 -21.70
CA SER A 227 17.06 32.17 -20.66
C SER A 227 15.74 32.87 -20.33
N GLY A 228 14.69 32.09 -20.08
CA GLY A 228 13.35 32.61 -19.89
C GLY A 228 12.30 31.49 -19.94
N ALA A 229 11.06 31.85 -19.61
CA ALA A 229 10.01 30.87 -19.42
C ALA A 229 8.80 31.08 -20.34
N VAL A 230 8.25 29.98 -20.83
CA VAL A 230 6.92 29.91 -21.43
C VAL A 230 5.94 29.34 -20.40
N LYS A 231 4.66 29.68 -20.54
CA LYS A 231 3.62 29.30 -19.58
C LYS A 231 2.45 28.65 -20.28
N TYR A 232 1.87 27.66 -19.61
CA TYR A 232 0.74 26.90 -20.11
C TYR A 232 -0.37 26.82 -19.08
N SER A 233 -1.58 26.56 -19.55
CA SER A 233 -2.76 26.31 -18.73
C SER A 233 -3.67 25.28 -19.39
N SER A 234 -4.30 24.44 -18.59
CA SER A 234 -5.42 23.58 -18.98
C SER A 234 -6.60 23.78 -18.01
N SER A 235 -7.81 23.44 -18.44
CA SER A 235 -9.03 23.61 -17.63
C SER A 235 -9.98 22.43 -17.85
N PRO A 236 -9.61 21.21 -17.41
CA PRO A 236 -10.50 20.06 -17.46
C PRO A 236 -11.74 20.30 -16.60
N ALA A 237 -12.90 19.83 -17.07
CA ALA A 237 -14.12 19.81 -16.25
C ALA A 237 -14.00 18.75 -15.14
N VAL A 238 -14.77 18.91 -14.06
CA VAL A 238 -14.86 17.91 -12.98
C VAL A 238 -15.19 16.53 -13.56
N GLY A 239 -14.46 15.49 -13.15
CA GLY A 239 -14.63 14.12 -13.63
C GLY A 239 -14.02 13.85 -15.02
N THR A 240 -13.27 14.79 -15.60
CA THR A 240 -12.69 14.64 -16.95
C THR A 240 -11.17 14.77 -16.95
N ALA A 241 -10.55 14.26 -18.02
CA ALA A 241 -9.13 14.37 -18.30
C ALA A 241 -8.91 14.91 -19.72
N LEU A 242 -7.91 15.78 -19.88
CA LEU A 242 -7.46 16.33 -21.15
C LEU A 242 -5.99 15.96 -21.35
N SER A 243 -5.68 15.34 -22.48
CA SER A 243 -4.33 14.95 -22.86
C SER A 243 -3.88 15.74 -24.07
N PHE A 244 -2.68 16.31 -24.02
CA PHE A 244 -2.15 17.18 -25.07
C PHE A 244 -0.62 17.13 -25.10
N THR A 245 -0.04 17.60 -26.20
CA THR A 245 1.41 17.73 -26.39
C THR A 245 1.78 19.21 -26.47
N THR A 246 2.94 19.57 -25.91
CA THR A 246 3.54 20.89 -26.11
C THR A 246 4.39 20.87 -27.38
N ASN A 247 4.32 21.93 -28.17
CA ASN A 247 4.99 22.05 -29.47
C ASN A 247 5.85 23.32 -29.47
N TYR A 248 6.99 23.26 -30.15
CA TYR A 248 7.98 24.34 -30.12
C TYR A 248 8.40 24.74 -31.53
N LYS A 249 8.53 26.05 -31.73
CA LYS A 249 8.97 26.67 -32.97
C LYS A 249 10.06 27.68 -32.65
N MET A 250 11.17 27.60 -33.37
CA MET A 250 12.29 28.51 -33.24
C MET A 250 12.55 29.19 -34.58
N TYR A 251 12.91 30.47 -34.51
CA TYR A 251 13.29 31.29 -35.65
C TYR A 251 14.73 31.68 -35.43
N VAL A 252 15.62 31.21 -36.30
CA VAL A 252 17.06 31.46 -36.22
C VAL A 252 17.49 32.21 -37.46
N THR A 253 18.06 33.40 -37.30
CA THR A 253 18.56 34.22 -38.41
C THR A 253 19.89 34.85 -38.09
N SER A 254 20.53 35.43 -39.10
CA SER A 254 21.63 36.35 -38.84
C SER A 254 21.11 37.65 -38.19
N PRO A 255 21.97 38.37 -37.43
CA PRO A 255 21.65 39.65 -36.83
C PRO A 255 21.06 40.65 -37.82
N GLY A 256 19.89 41.20 -37.51
CA GLY A 256 19.23 42.21 -38.34
C GLY A 256 18.44 41.67 -39.54
N ALA A 257 18.48 40.37 -39.80
CA ALA A 257 17.53 39.72 -40.69
C ALA A 257 16.16 39.52 -39.99
N THR A 258 15.11 39.30 -40.79
CA THR A 258 13.76 39.00 -40.29
C THR A 258 13.31 37.67 -40.87
N ALA A 259 13.21 36.64 -40.03
CA ALA A 259 12.51 35.41 -40.40
C ALA A 259 10.99 35.65 -40.37
N VAL A 260 10.33 35.34 -41.48
CA VAL A 260 8.86 35.37 -41.60
C VAL A 260 8.23 34.05 -41.15
N ASP A 261 8.93 32.93 -41.32
CA ASP A 261 8.49 31.59 -40.95
C ASP A 261 9.46 30.93 -39.95
N PRO A 262 8.96 30.03 -39.07
CA PRO A 262 9.82 29.25 -38.20
C PRO A 262 10.67 28.30 -39.05
N ASN A 263 11.96 28.19 -38.76
CA ASN A 263 12.89 27.33 -39.51
C ASN A 263 13.48 26.19 -38.67
N ALA A 264 12.90 25.98 -37.48
CA ALA A 264 13.18 24.86 -36.59
C ALA A 264 11.91 24.56 -35.79
N SER A 265 11.49 23.30 -35.76
CA SER A 265 10.35 22.86 -34.94
C SER A 265 10.53 21.45 -34.39
N TRP A 266 9.95 21.23 -33.22
CA TRP A 266 9.88 19.92 -32.58
C TRP A 266 8.75 19.89 -31.55
N ASP A 267 8.30 18.69 -31.23
CA ASP A 267 7.29 18.43 -30.22
C ASP A 267 7.90 17.83 -28.95
N ASN A 268 7.19 17.98 -27.84
CA ASN A 268 7.45 17.17 -26.66
C ASN A 268 6.98 15.73 -26.94
N PRO A 269 7.86 14.72 -26.90
CA PRO A 269 7.47 13.34 -27.16
C PRO A 269 6.58 12.76 -26.05
N ARG A 270 6.38 13.51 -24.96
CA ARG A 270 5.53 13.12 -23.83
C ARG A 270 4.27 13.95 -23.79
N THR A 271 3.15 13.25 -23.88
CA THR A 271 1.83 13.80 -23.60
C THR A 271 1.78 14.25 -22.13
N VAL A 272 1.22 15.43 -21.90
CA VAL A 272 0.80 15.90 -20.59
C VAL A 272 -0.69 15.68 -20.48
N ARG A 273 -1.12 15.10 -19.35
CA ARG A 273 -2.53 14.99 -18.97
C ARG A 273 -2.80 15.97 -17.86
N CYS A 274 -3.79 16.84 -18.03
CA CYS A 274 -4.40 17.56 -16.92
C CYS A 274 -5.81 17.04 -16.70
N ASP A 275 -6.17 16.77 -15.46
CA ASP A 275 -7.45 16.17 -15.13
C ASP A 275 -8.06 16.75 -13.84
N HIS A 276 -9.35 16.51 -13.65
CA HIS A 276 -10.07 16.71 -12.41
C HIS A 276 -10.90 15.45 -12.11
N ALA A 277 -10.31 14.28 -12.40
CA ALA A 277 -10.99 13.00 -12.40
C ALA A 277 -10.55 12.05 -11.26
N VAL A 278 -9.62 12.49 -10.40
CA VAL A 278 -9.20 11.69 -9.24
C VAL A 278 -10.38 11.41 -8.29
N GLY A 279 -11.32 12.35 -8.13
CA GLY A 279 -12.46 12.24 -7.22
C GLY A 279 -12.18 12.74 -5.79
N GLY A 280 -13.17 12.59 -4.91
CA GLY A 280 -13.06 13.03 -3.51
C GLY A 280 -12.82 14.54 -3.36
N THR A 281 -11.87 14.91 -2.49
CA THR A 281 -11.45 16.31 -2.26
C THR A 281 -10.29 16.75 -3.16
N SER A 282 -9.86 15.91 -4.11
CA SER A 282 -8.75 16.23 -5.00
C SER A 282 -9.10 17.38 -5.94
N VAL A 283 -8.24 18.40 -5.98
CA VAL A 283 -8.32 19.48 -6.97
C VAL A 283 -7.80 19.02 -8.34
N ALA A 284 -7.96 19.85 -9.37
CA ALA A 284 -7.43 19.60 -10.71
C ALA A 284 -5.90 19.78 -10.75
N GLY A 285 -5.22 19.06 -11.66
CA GLY A 285 -3.76 19.04 -11.74
C GLY A 285 -3.26 18.31 -12.98
N CYS A 286 -1.94 18.25 -13.16
CA CYS A 286 -1.32 17.68 -14.36
C CYS A 286 -0.23 16.65 -14.05
N ALA A 287 -0.09 15.66 -14.93
CA ALA A 287 0.91 14.61 -14.85
C ALA A 287 1.31 14.14 -16.27
N VAL A 288 2.43 13.42 -16.37
CA VAL A 288 2.81 12.65 -17.55
C VAL A 288 2.26 11.22 -17.38
N PRO A 289 1.18 10.84 -18.08
CA PRO A 289 0.47 9.59 -17.82
C PRO A 289 1.27 8.33 -18.23
N SER A 290 2.28 8.46 -19.09
CA SER A 290 3.14 7.35 -19.51
C SER A 290 4.13 6.87 -18.42
N VAL A 291 4.18 7.55 -17.28
CA VAL A 291 4.93 7.11 -16.10
C VAL A 291 3.95 6.45 -15.15
N MET A 292 4.05 5.13 -14.99
CA MET A 292 3.24 4.39 -14.02
C MET A 292 3.54 4.93 -12.60
N PRO A 293 2.51 5.25 -11.80
CA PRO A 293 2.68 5.75 -10.45
C PRO A 293 3.01 4.59 -9.49
N GLU A 294 3.77 4.92 -8.46
CA GLU A 294 4.13 4.01 -7.37
C GLU A 294 3.55 4.56 -6.07
N LEU A 295 2.51 3.92 -5.56
CA LEU A 295 1.83 4.33 -4.34
C LEU A 295 2.49 3.66 -3.13
N SER A 296 2.80 4.44 -2.11
CA SER A 296 3.47 3.91 -0.91
C SER A 296 2.49 3.81 0.24
N MET A 297 2.39 2.63 0.83
CA MET A 297 1.62 2.36 2.04
C MET A 297 2.60 2.03 3.17
N LYS A 298 2.53 2.78 4.26
CA LYS A 298 3.48 2.69 5.38
C LYS A 298 2.74 2.50 6.69
N ALA A 299 3.28 1.64 7.54
CA ALA A 299 2.81 1.48 8.91
C ALA A 299 4.03 1.40 9.84
N THR A 300 3.96 2.13 10.95
CA THR A 300 4.86 1.98 12.09
C THR A 300 4.22 1.09 13.16
N ALA A 301 4.96 0.75 14.21
CA ALA A 301 4.44 -0.02 15.34
C ALA A 301 3.39 0.74 16.19
N ALA A 302 3.18 2.04 15.96
CA ALA A 302 2.15 2.83 16.64
C ALA A 302 0.88 3.01 15.80
N ASP A 303 0.92 2.64 14.52
CA ASP A 303 -0.18 2.85 13.59
C ASP A 303 -1.17 1.68 13.61
N ALA A 304 -2.41 1.96 13.16
CA ALA A 304 -3.40 0.94 12.85
C ALA A 304 -3.04 0.23 11.52
N GLY A 305 -1.90 -0.44 11.49
CA GLY A 305 -1.25 -0.95 10.28
C GLY A 305 -1.70 -2.33 9.78
N GLY A 306 -2.63 -3.02 10.45
CA GLY A 306 -2.93 -4.44 10.18
C GLY A 306 -3.32 -4.73 8.73
N ALA A 307 -4.16 -3.88 8.12
CA ALA A 307 -4.53 -4.02 6.72
C ALA A 307 -3.32 -3.81 5.78
N VAL A 308 -2.47 -2.80 6.04
CA VAL A 308 -1.23 -2.56 5.28
C VAL A 308 -0.30 -3.77 5.33
N ALA A 309 -0.12 -4.36 6.52
CA ALA A 309 0.68 -5.57 6.71
C ALA A 309 0.10 -6.77 5.94
N SER A 310 -1.22 -6.95 5.96
CA SER A 310 -1.89 -8.02 5.21
C SER A 310 -1.71 -7.87 3.70
N TYR A 311 -1.75 -6.64 3.18
CA TYR A 311 -1.54 -6.36 1.76
C TYR A 311 -0.08 -6.61 1.35
N ALA A 312 0.87 -6.21 2.21
CA ALA A 312 2.29 -6.50 2.04
C ALA A 312 2.55 -8.02 2.01
N TRP A 313 1.94 -8.76 2.94
CA TRP A 313 1.99 -10.22 2.98
C TRP A 313 1.41 -10.84 1.70
N ALA A 314 0.25 -10.38 1.24
CA ALA A 314 -0.40 -10.89 0.03
C ALA A 314 0.48 -10.68 -1.20
N GLN A 315 1.06 -9.48 -1.36
CA GLN A 315 1.98 -9.14 -2.44
C GLN A 315 3.27 -9.98 -2.42
N LYS A 316 3.72 -10.42 -1.22
CA LYS A 316 4.91 -11.27 -1.04
C LYS A 316 4.63 -12.75 -1.28
N ASN A 317 3.49 -13.26 -0.82
CA ASN A 317 3.23 -14.70 -0.69
C ASN A 317 2.29 -15.28 -1.75
N LEU A 318 1.46 -14.47 -2.41
CA LEU A 318 0.57 -14.94 -3.48
C LEU A 318 1.24 -14.79 -4.85
N SER A 319 0.98 -15.74 -5.75
CA SER A 319 1.58 -15.79 -7.10
C SER A 319 1.12 -14.63 -7.99
N GLY A 320 -0.05 -14.05 -7.71
CA GLY A 320 -0.52 -12.85 -8.40
C GLY A 320 0.42 -11.66 -8.21
N ALA A 321 1.09 -11.58 -7.04
CA ALA A 321 2.04 -10.52 -6.68
C ALA A 321 1.52 -9.10 -7.02
N TRP A 322 0.22 -8.89 -6.81
CA TRP A 322 -0.49 -7.70 -7.26
C TRP A 322 0.10 -6.41 -6.69
N GLY A 323 0.13 -5.37 -7.51
CA GLY A 323 0.75 -4.09 -7.19
C GLY A 323 2.26 -4.06 -7.41
N LYS A 324 2.90 -5.10 -7.94
CA LYS A 324 4.29 -5.02 -8.43
C LYS A 324 4.32 -4.61 -9.89
N LYS A 325 5.46 -4.10 -10.38
CA LYS A 325 5.72 -3.80 -11.80
C LYS A 325 5.28 -4.88 -12.81
N GLY A 326 5.40 -6.16 -12.46
CA GLY A 326 5.00 -7.27 -13.34
C GLY A 326 3.49 -7.60 -13.32
N SER A 327 2.79 -7.12 -12.28
CA SER A 327 1.37 -7.35 -12.03
C SER A 327 0.76 -6.08 -11.39
N PRO A 328 0.74 -4.94 -12.11
CA PRO A 328 0.22 -3.70 -11.55
C PRO A 328 -1.29 -3.83 -11.27
N LEU A 329 -1.80 -2.95 -10.42
CA LEU A 329 -3.23 -2.80 -10.20
C LEU A 329 -3.78 -1.73 -11.13
N THR A 330 -5.02 -1.87 -11.56
CA THR A 330 -5.70 -0.90 -12.42
C THR A 330 -6.79 -0.20 -11.62
N ARG A 331 -6.73 1.14 -11.50
CA ARG A 331 -7.74 1.88 -10.75
C ARG A 331 -9.12 1.74 -11.41
N SER A 332 -10.14 1.46 -10.60
CA SER A 332 -11.52 1.35 -11.04
C SER A 332 -12.48 1.84 -9.96
N THR A 333 -13.12 2.98 -10.18
CA THR A 333 -14.12 3.56 -9.26
C THR A 333 -15.54 3.02 -9.48
N SER A 334 -15.83 2.47 -10.66
CA SER A 334 -17.12 1.80 -10.93
C SER A 334 -17.15 0.41 -10.29
N GLY A 335 -18.26 0.01 -9.65
CA GLY A 335 -18.44 -1.34 -9.11
C GLY A 335 -17.58 -1.70 -7.88
N VAL A 336 -17.03 -0.71 -7.16
CA VAL A 336 -16.20 -0.93 -5.97
C VAL A 336 -16.94 -1.73 -4.90
N ALA A 337 -18.17 -1.32 -4.58
CA ALA A 337 -19.01 -1.99 -3.59
C ALA A 337 -19.26 -3.47 -3.95
N ASP A 338 -19.51 -3.78 -5.22
CA ASP A 338 -19.75 -5.14 -5.68
C ASP A 338 -18.49 -6.01 -5.59
N ARG A 339 -17.31 -5.46 -5.94
CA ARG A 339 -16.03 -6.17 -5.81
C ARG A 339 -15.68 -6.45 -4.35
N THR A 340 -15.80 -5.45 -3.48
CA THR A 340 -15.58 -5.63 -2.05
C THR A 340 -16.57 -6.62 -1.45
N ALA A 341 -17.86 -6.53 -1.80
CA ALA A 341 -18.88 -7.47 -1.32
C ALA A 341 -18.65 -8.90 -1.83
N THR A 342 -18.12 -9.07 -3.03
CA THR A 342 -17.77 -10.39 -3.59
C THR A 342 -16.57 -10.99 -2.85
N THR A 343 -15.53 -10.20 -2.62
CA THR A 343 -14.30 -10.63 -1.94
C THR A 343 -14.54 -10.90 -0.46
N CYS A 344 -15.30 -10.06 0.22
CA CYS A 344 -15.70 -10.27 1.61
C CYS A 344 -16.96 -11.16 1.76
N GLY A 345 -17.46 -11.75 0.67
CA GLY A 345 -18.56 -12.68 0.70
C GLY A 345 -18.19 -13.94 1.49
N GLY A 346 -19.06 -14.37 2.42
CA GLY A 346 -18.79 -15.53 3.28
C GLY A 346 -17.81 -15.29 4.43
N PHE A 347 -17.34 -14.04 4.62
CA PHE A 347 -16.51 -13.68 5.76
C PHE A 347 -17.23 -13.95 7.08
N THR A 348 -16.56 -14.68 7.98
CA THR A 348 -17.06 -14.97 9.33
C THR A 348 -16.18 -14.23 10.32
N ALA A 349 -16.77 -13.29 11.07
CA ALA A 349 -16.03 -12.53 12.05
C ALA A 349 -15.48 -13.45 13.16
N GLU A 350 -14.24 -13.19 13.56
CA GLU A 350 -13.48 -13.87 14.62
C GLU A 350 -13.25 -12.92 15.81
N PRO A 351 -14.30 -12.52 16.54
CA PRO A 351 -14.21 -11.53 17.63
C PRO A 351 -13.36 -11.99 18.83
N GLU A 352 -13.03 -13.28 18.90
CA GLU A 352 -12.11 -13.83 19.90
C GLU A 352 -10.63 -13.60 19.52
N LEU A 353 -10.36 -13.33 18.24
CA LEU A 353 -9.02 -13.12 17.69
C LEU A 353 -8.77 -11.64 17.35
N VAL A 354 -9.77 -10.96 16.80
CA VAL A 354 -9.69 -9.55 16.38
C VAL A 354 -10.88 -8.78 16.95
N ASP A 355 -10.63 -7.69 17.66
CA ASP A 355 -11.72 -6.87 18.22
C ASP A 355 -12.48 -6.14 17.11
N ALA A 356 -13.82 -6.11 17.21
CA ALA A 356 -14.70 -5.56 16.18
C ALA A 356 -14.35 -6.03 14.75
N ASP A 357 -14.04 -7.32 14.61
CA ASP A 357 -13.48 -7.90 13.40
C ASP A 357 -14.25 -7.57 12.11
N SER A 358 -13.51 -7.14 11.10
CA SER A 358 -14.01 -6.69 9.80
C SER A 358 -13.11 -7.20 8.68
N CYS A 359 -13.67 -7.27 7.47
CA CYS A 359 -12.94 -7.74 6.30
C CYS A 359 -12.25 -6.59 5.57
N ALA A 360 -10.94 -6.73 5.35
CA ALA A 360 -10.18 -5.97 4.38
C ALA A 360 -9.77 -6.86 3.19
N ASP A 361 -10.14 -6.45 1.97
CA ASP A 361 -9.91 -7.18 0.73
C ASP A 361 -8.63 -6.75 0.01
N PHE A 362 -7.85 -7.72 -0.47
CA PHE A 362 -6.72 -7.46 -1.37
C PHE A 362 -6.65 -8.50 -2.50
N PRO A 363 -6.55 -8.10 -3.79
CA PRO A 363 -6.64 -6.73 -4.29
C PRO A 363 -7.94 -6.02 -3.90
N PHE A 364 -7.84 -4.74 -3.57
CA PHE A 364 -8.96 -3.96 -3.04
C PHE A 364 -10.03 -3.68 -4.10
N GLY A 365 -11.27 -3.46 -3.66
CA GLY A 365 -12.39 -3.10 -4.53
C GLY A 365 -12.15 -1.87 -5.41
N GLU A 366 -11.27 -0.94 -5.04
CA GLU A 366 -10.87 0.20 -5.90
C GLU A 366 -9.91 -0.16 -7.05
N ALA A 367 -9.51 -1.43 -7.16
CA ALA A 367 -8.78 -1.98 -8.29
C ALA A 367 -9.65 -2.94 -9.11
N LYS A 368 -9.41 -3.00 -10.42
CA LYS A 368 -10.11 -3.88 -11.36
C LYS A 368 -9.84 -5.36 -11.07
N GLU A 369 -8.66 -5.66 -10.52
CA GLU A 369 -8.18 -6.99 -10.16
C GLU A 369 -8.82 -7.52 -8.87
N GLY A 370 -9.52 -6.66 -8.11
CA GLY A 370 -10.32 -7.07 -6.95
C GLY A 370 -11.62 -7.76 -7.35
N GLY A 371 -12.36 -8.27 -6.34
CA GLY A 371 -13.65 -8.92 -6.58
C GLY A 371 -13.60 -10.41 -6.86
N ALA A 372 -12.52 -11.08 -6.49
CA ALA A 372 -12.49 -12.54 -6.50
C ALA A 372 -13.46 -13.10 -5.43
N PRO A 373 -14.13 -14.25 -5.66
CA PRO A 373 -15.00 -14.85 -4.65
C PRO A 373 -14.27 -15.15 -3.33
N GLY A 374 -14.87 -14.77 -2.20
CA GLY A 374 -14.27 -14.91 -0.87
C GLY A 374 -13.85 -16.33 -0.49
N ASP A 375 -14.58 -17.34 -0.95
CA ASP A 375 -14.29 -18.77 -0.76
C ASP A 375 -13.00 -19.24 -1.47
N LYS A 376 -12.42 -18.41 -2.34
CA LYS A 376 -11.12 -18.65 -3.00
C LYS A 376 -9.98 -17.86 -2.36
N CYS A 377 -10.28 -16.93 -1.46
CA CYS A 377 -9.27 -16.10 -0.82
C CYS A 377 -8.56 -16.84 0.31
N VAL A 378 -7.33 -16.40 0.60
CA VAL A 378 -6.68 -16.76 1.86
C VAL A 378 -7.23 -15.88 2.97
N GLN A 379 -7.74 -16.47 4.05
CA GLN A 379 -8.08 -15.73 5.25
C GLN A 379 -6.85 -15.53 6.12
N VAL A 380 -6.58 -14.29 6.49
CA VAL A 380 -5.42 -13.95 7.31
C VAL A 380 -5.76 -13.03 8.48
N ILE A 381 -5.01 -13.13 9.56
CA ILE A 381 -5.03 -12.18 10.68
C ILE A 381 -3.65 -11.54 10.81
N PRO A 382 -3.50 -10.24 10.55
CA PRO A 382 -2.29 -9.51 10.90
C PRO A 382 -2.20 -9.34 12.41
N ASN A 383 -0.99 -9.37 12.95
CA ASN A 383 -0.74 -9.19 14.38
C ASN A 383 0.55 -8.43 14.58
N LEU A 384 0.50 -7.32 15.30
CA LEU A 384 1.70 -6.58 15.69
C LEU A 384 2.28 -7.20 16.96
N GLY A 385 3.27 -8.07 16.82
CA GLY A 385 4.00 -8.70 17.92
C GLY A 385 5.44 -8.21 17.98
N ASN A 386 5.94 -7.85 19.18
CA ASN A 386 7.34 -7.41 19.38
C ASN A 386 7.80 -6.27 18.45
N GLY A 387 6.84 -5.44 18.03
CA GLY A 387 7.08 -4.28 17.18
C GLY A 387 7.18 -4.58 15.67
N GLU A 388 6.98 -5.82 15.23
CA GLU A 388 6.89 -6.24 13.82
C GLU A 388 5.50 -6.85 13.53
N TRP A 389 5.08 -6.80 12.26
CA TRP A 389 3.81 -7.38 11.83
C TRP A 389 3.99 -8.83 11.37
N ASP A 390 3.38 -9.76 12.09
CA ASP A 390 3.19 -11.15 11.66
C ASP A 390 1.83 -11.30 10.97
N THR A 391 1.70 -12.32 10.10
CA THR A 391 0.43 -12.66 9.45
C THR A 391 0.11 -14.14 9.64
N TYR A 392 -1.02 -14.41 10.30
CA TYR A 392 -1.54 -15.75 10.59
C TYR A 392 -2.55 -16.19 9.55
N VAL A 393 -2.51 -17.44 9.10
CA VAL A 393 -3.42 -17.98 8.06
C VAL A 393 -4.45 -18.89 8.70
N LEU A 394 -5.75 -18.64 8.44
CA LEU A 394 -6.87 -19.36 9.05
C LEU A 394 -7.41 -20.57 8.27
N ASN A 395 -7.13 -20.69 6.96
CA ASN A 395 -7.82 -21.63 6.07
C ASN A 395 -7.81 -23.11 6.52
N ASP A 396 -8.90 -23.83 6.17
CA ASP A 396 -9.17 -25.25 6.50
C ASP A 396 -8.07 -26.24 6.06
N ALA A 397 -7.30 -25.88 5.05
CA ALA A 397 -6.03 -26.53 4.74
C ALA A 397 -4.93 -25.62 5.30
N ARG A 398 -4.26 -26.08 6.37
CA ARG A 398 -3.21 -25.34 7.08
C ARG A 398 -2.01 -24.92 6.19
N VAL A 399 -2.04 -25.19 4.88
CA VAL A 399 -1.05 -24.83 3.86
C VAL A 399 -1.65 -23.73 2.98
N VAL A 400 -0.98 -22.57 2.94
CA VAL A 400 -1.32 -21.48 2.00
C VAL A 400 -1.25 -22.00 0.58
N ASP A 401 -2.31 -21.81 -0.21
CA ASP A 401 -2.25 -21.95 -1.67
C ASP A 401 -1.74 -20.62 -2.27
N PRO A 402 -0.51 -20.56 -2.79
CA PRO A 402 0.00 -19.33 -3.38
C PRO A 402 -0.81 -18.90 -4.60
N ALA A 403 -1.58 -19.80 -5.24
CA ALA A 403 -2.41 -19.50 -6.39
C ALA A 403 -3.75 -18.82 -6.03
N SER A 404 -4.07 -18.66 -4.74
CA SER A 404 -5.24 -17.91 -4.31
C SER A 404 -5.21 -16.49 -4.90
N PRO A 405 -6.32 -16.01 -5.49
CA PRO A 405 -6.34 -14.73 -6.20
C PRO A 405 -6.42 -13.50 -5.28
N CYS A 406 -6.72 -13.72 -3.99
CA CYS A 406 -7.06 -12.66 -3.04
C CYS A 406 -6.76 -13.06 -1.59
N VAL A 407 -6.80 -12.07 -0.71
CA VAL A 407 -6.81 -12.20 0.74
C VAL A 407 -8.07 -11.58 1.32
N GLN A 408 -8.67 -12.26 2.30
CA GLN A 408 -9.62 -11.72 3.26
C GLN A 408 -8.88 -11.51 4.58
N ALA A 409 -8.52 -10.26 4.90
CA ALA A 409 -7.84 -9.94 6.14
C ALA A 409 -8.85 -9.61 7.24
N HIS A 410 -8.73 -10.29 8.37
CA HIS A 410 -9.44 -10.03 9.62
C HIS A 410 -8.77 -8.85 10.32
N VAL A 411 -9.36 -7.67 10.23
CA VAL A 411 -8.79 -6.42 10.76
C VAL A 411 -9.83 -5.63 11.52
N THR A 412 -9.38 -4.78 12.43
CA THR A 412 -10.27 -3.79 13.04
C THR A 412 -10.73 -2.75 11.99
N PRO A 413 -11.87 -2.08 12.21
CA PRO A 413 -12.33 -1.02 11.29
C PRO A 413 -11.34 0.14 11.17
N ALA A 414 -10.60 0.43 12.25
CA ALA A 414 -9.58 1.48 12.28
C ALA A 414 -8.39 1.12 11.37
N GLU A 415 -7.97 -0.15 11.35
CA GLU A 415 -6.89 -0.61 10.48
C GLU A 415 -7.30 -0.59 9.02
N LYS A 416 -8.54 -1.00 8.71
CA LYS A 416 -9.07 -0.89 7.35
C LYS A 416 -9.09 0.58 6.90
N GLN A 417 -9.66 1.47 7.72
CA GLN A 417 -9.75 2.89 7.42
C GLN A 417 -8.38 3.54 7.21
N PHE A 418 -7.38 3.13 8.00
CA PHE A 418 -6.01 3.62 7.87
C PHE A 418 -5.40 3.27 6.51
N ALA A 419 -5.57 2.02 6.04
CA ALA A 419 -5.09 1.60 4.73
C ALA A 419 -5.86 2.28 3.59
N ASP A 420 -7.20 2.38 3.70
CA ASP A 420 -8.04 3.07 2.71
C ASP A 420 -7.63 4.56 2.55
N ALA A 421 -7.30 5.24 3.65
CA ALA A 421 -6.84 6.62 3.63
C ALA A 421 -5.50 6.78 2.89
N GLN A 422 -4.53 5.89 3.12
CA GLN A 422 -3.25 5.92 2.41
C GLN A 422 -3.40 5.64 0.92
N LEU A 423 -4.30 4.73 0.54
CA LEU A 423 -4.60 4.47 -0.87
C LEU A 423 -5.21 5.71 -1.54
N ALA A 424 -6.19 6.36 -0.89
CA ALA A 424 -6.81 7.59 -1.39
C ALA A 424 -5.80 8.75 -1.50
N ASP A 425 -4.92 8.89 -0.51
CA ASP A 425 -3.81 9.86 -0.53
C ASP A 425 -2.86 9.58 -1.70
N GLY A 426 -2.49 8.32 -1.91
CA GLY A 426 -1.67 7.89 -3.04
C GLY A 426 -2.31 8.20 -4.39
N PHE A 427 -3.63 7.96 -4.55
CA PHE A 427 -4.35 8.32 -5.78
C PHE A 427 -4.35 9.83 -6.04
N ARG A 428 -4.48 10.66 -5.00
CA ARG A 428 -4.40 12.12 -5.11
C ARG A 428 -2.99 12.58 -5.47
N ASP A 429 -2.00 12.14 -4.71
CA ASP A 429 -0.63 12.63 -4.79
C ASP A 429 0.02 12.23 -6.12
N TRP A 430 -0.35 11.07 -6.66
CA TRP A 430 0.08 10.61 -7.97
C TRP A 430 -0.91 10.90 -9.10
N ARG A 431 -2.06 11.54 -8.83
CA ARG A 431 -3.15 11.73 -9.80
C ARG A 431 -3.53 10.45 -10.56
N VAL A 432 -3.69 9.34 -9.87
CA VAL A 432 -4.18 8.10 -10.49
C VAL A 432 -5.67 8.27 -10.77
N ILE A 433 -6.14 8.01 -11.98
CA ILE A 433 -7.56 8.07 -12.37
C ILE A 433 -8.03 6.71 -12.89
N ASP A 434 -9.32 6.53 -13.15
CA ASP A 434 -9.85 5.29 -13.72
C ASP A 434 -9.04 4.83 -14.94
N ALA A 435 -8.79 3.51 -14.99
CA ALA A 435 -7.96 2.82 -15.98
C ALA A 435 -6.44 3.12 -15.92
N ASP A 436 -5.97 3.99 -15.02
CA ASP A 436 -4.52 4.07 -14.76
C ASP A 436 -4.06 2.79 -14.05
N GLU A 437 -2.99 2.18 -14.57
CA GLU A 437 -2.21 1.18 -13.86
C GLU A 437 -1.35 1.84 -12.78
N PHE A 438 -1.11 1.15 -11.66
CA PHE A 438 -0.27 1.61 -10.57
C PHE A 438 0.40 0.47 -9.79
N GLU A 439 1.56 0.78 -9.22
CA GLU A 439 2.30 -0.10 -8.31
C GLU A 439 2.04 0.29 -6.85
N LEU A 440 2.28 -0.65 -5.94
CA LEU A 440 2.24 -0.48 -4.50
C LEU A 440 3.59 -0.86 -3.90
N THR A 441 4.09 -0.01 -3.02
CA THR A 441 5.22 -0.32 -2.13
C THR A 441 4.77 -0.30 -0.68
N PHE A 442 5.30 -1.21 0.10
CA PHE A 442 4.96 -1.36 1.51
C PHE A 442 6.17 -1.12 2.40
N SER A 443 5.96 -0.39 3.49
CA SER A 443 6.96 -0.25 4.56
C SER A 443 6.28 -0.58 5.89
N THR A 444 6.61 -1.72 6.46
CA THR A 444 6.25 -2.13 7.82
C THR A 444 7.49 -2.11 8.71
N PRO A 445 7.36 -2.06 10.05
CA PRO A 445 8.52 -2.19 10.92
C PRO A 445 9.18 -3.57 10.72
N ASP A 446 10.49 -3.60 10.93
CA ASP A 446 11.33 -4.81 11.04
C ASP A 446 12.12 -4.61 12.34
N THR A 447 11.90 -5.46 13.34
CA THR A 447 12.52 -5.31 14.67
C THR A 447 13.79 -6.15 14.84
N GLY A 448 14.29 -6.74 13.75
CA GLY A 448 15.53 -7.52 13.74
C GLY A 448 15.35 -8.91 14.36
N PRO A 449 16.44 -9.55 14.84
CA PRO A 449 16.38 -10.91 15.35
C PRO A 449 15.42 -11.07 16.54
N GLN A 450 14.64 -12.15 16.51
CA GLN A 450 13.71 -12.54 17.56
C GLN A 450 13.90 -14.01 17.96
N ALA A 451 13.27 -14.40 19.07
CA ALA A 451 13.25 -15.78 19.53
C ALA A 451 12.80 -16.73 18.40
N SER A 452 13.41 -17.92 18.30
CA SER A 452 13.19 -18.77 17.14
C SER A 452 11.73 -19.21 16.93
N CYS A 453 10.94 -19.30 18.00
CA CYS A 453 9.52 -19.62 17.91
C CYS A 453 8.67 -18.44 17.45
N LEU A 454 9.17 -17.20 17.51
CA LEU A 454 8.49 -16.01 17.00
C LEU A 454 8.74 -15.76 15.51
N ASN A 455 9.68 -16.50 14.89
CA ASN A 455 10.07 -16.27 13.49
C ASN A 455 8.88 -16.33 12.51
N ASP A 456 8.90 -15.44 11.50
CA ASP A 456 7.97 -15.40 10.36
C ASP A 456 8.38 -16.39 9.24
N PRO A 457 7.50 -17.29 8.76
CA PRO A 457 6.12 -17.45 9.19
C PRO A 457 5.96 -18.34 10.44
N PRO A 458 4.97 -18.04 11.30
CA PRO A 458 4.64 -18.90 12.43
C PRO A 458 4.16 -20.28 11.94
N PRO A 459 4.17 -21.32 12.80
CA PRO A 459 3.80 -22.66 12.38
C PRO A 459 2.37 -22.72 11.85
N SER A 460 2.23 -23.20 10.61
CA SER A 460 0.96 -23.57 9.97
C SER A 460 -0.16 -24.00 10.95
N GLY A 461 -1.28 -23.28 10.93
CA GLY A 461 -2.43 -23.48 11.83
C GLY A 461 -2.31 -22.81 13.21
N SER A 462 -1.32 -21.94 13.42
CA SER A 462 -1.20 -21.10 14.61
C SER A 462 -2.17 -19.92 14.59
N LEU A 463 -2.61 -19.50 15.76
CA LEU A 463 -3.48 -18.35 15.99
C LEU A 463 -2.74 -17.30 16.84
N PRO A 464 -3.04 -15.99 16.65
CA PRO A 464 -2.37 -14.93 17.38
C PRO A 464 -2.67 -14.98 18.88
N ASN A 465 -1.64 -14.70 19.68
CA ASN A 465 -1.66 -14.61 21.13
C ASN A 465 -0.73 -13.50 21.63
N GLY A 466 -1.21 -12.26 21.61
CA GLY A 466 -0.40 -11.10 21.99
C GLY A 466 0.83 -10.96 21.09
N ASP A 467 2.01 -10.90 21.70
CA ASP A 467 3.30 -10.83 21.00
C ASP A 467 3.75 -12.16 20.35
N GLY A 468 2.94 -13.22 20.40
CA GLY A 468 3.27 -14.50 19.78
C GLY A 468 2.03 -15.26 19.34
N TRP A 469 2.04 -16.58 19.51
CA TRP A 469 0.98 -17.44 18.97
C TRP A 469 0.72 -18.67 19.82
N PHE A 470 -0.43 -19.32 19.56
CA PHE A 470 -0.72 -20.66 20.04
C PHE A 470 -1.27 -21.54 18.91
N LYS A 471 -1.08 -22.84 19.03
CA LYS A 471 -1.49 -23.83 18.05
C LYS A 471 -1.97 -25.08 18.77
N ASN A 472 -3.13 -25.58 18.37
CA ASN A 472 -3.64 -26.86 18.83
C ASN A 472 -3.67 -27.85 17.67
N THR A 473 -3.27 -29.09 17.94
CA THR A 473 -3.42 -30.20 17.02
C THR A 473 -4.49 -31.14 17.54
N THR A 474 -5.12 -31.87 16.63
CA THR A 474 -6.22 -32.77 16.93
C THR A 474 -6.08 -34.07 16.15
N GLU A 475 -6.71 -35.12 16.67
CA GLU A 475 -6.87 -36.39 15.97
C GLU A 475 -8.31 -36.91 16.09
N PRO A 476 -8.78 -37.72 15.13
CA PRO A 476 -10.13 -38.27 15.16
C PRO A 476 -10.31 -39.33 16.25
N VAL A 477 -11.49 -39.33 16.87
CA VAL A 477 -11.96 -40.37 17.78
C VAL A 477 -13.27 -40.98 17.27
N PRO A 478 -13.50 -42.29 17.49
CA PRO A 478 -14.73 -42.95 17.07
C PRO A 478 -16.00 -42.35 17.68
N LEU A 479 -15.90 -41.80 18.90
CA LEU A 479 -16.99 -41.17 19.63
C LEU A 479 -16.50 -39.90 20.35
N VAL A 480 -17.26 -38.80 20.28
CA VAL A 480 -17.04 -37.60 21.12
C VAL A 480 -17.21 -37.95 22.60
N ASN A 481 -18.19 -38.81 22.92
CA ASN A 481 -18.44 -39.32 24.26
C ASN A 481 -18.74 -40.82 24.18
N LYS A 482 -17.98 -41.67 24.90
CA LYS A 482 -18.22 -43.12 25.01
C LYS A 482 -19.58 -43.43 25.66
N THR A 483 -20.02 -42.59 26.58
CA THR A 483 -21.28 -42.70 27.34
C THR A 483 -22.50 -42.17 26.59
N ALA A 484 -22.30 -41.46 25.47
CA ALA A 484 -23.37 -40.99 24.60
C ALA A 484 -23.06 -41.28 23.11
N PRO A 485 -23.16 -42.55 22.67
CA PRO A 485 -22.80 -42.93 21.30
C PRO A 485 -23.56 -42.19 20.20
N ALA A 486 -24.76 -41.68 20.51
CA ALA A 486 -25.56 -40.87 19.59
C ALA A 486 -24.90 -39.52 19.22
N ASP A 487 -23.91 -39.06 19.99
CA ASP A 487 -23.13 -37.86 19.68
C ASP A 487 -22.18 -38.07 18.47
N GLY A 488 -21.94 -39.32 18.07
CA GLY A 488 -21.14 -39.66 16.89
C GLY A 488 -19.63 -39.42 17.08
N PRO A 489 -18.85 -39.53 15.99
CA PRO A 489 -17.40 -39.33 15.99
C PRO A 489 -17.01 -37.87 16.20
N GLY A 490 -15.77 -37.62 16.59
CA GLY A 490 -15.26 -36.27 16.79
C GLY A 490 -13.76 -36.16 16.76
N LEU A 491 -13.24 -35.06 17.32
CA LEU A 491 -11.82 -34.76 17.38
C LEU A 491 -11.39 -34.59 18.86
N ARG A 492 -10.23 -35.13 19.23
CA ARG A 492 -9.60 -34.86 20.54
C ARG A 492 -8.30 -34.08 20.36
N PRO A 493 -7.92 -33.23 21.33
CA PRO A 493 -6.63 -32.54 21.29
C PRO A 493 -5.45 -33.52 21.41
N THR A 494 -4.39 -33.33 20.63
CA THR A 494 -3.17 -34.16 20.72
C THR A 494 -1.97 -33.40 21.24
N GLU A 495 -1.91 -32.09 20.97
CA GLU A 495 -0.83 -31.23 21.43
C GLU A 495 -1.29 -29.78 21.36
N ALA A 496 -0.93 -29.00 22.37
CA ALA A 496 -1.05 -27.56 22.38
C ALA A 496 0.36 -26.96 22.51
N GLN A 497 0.72 -26.05 21.61
CA GLN A 497 1.97 -25.31 21.63
C GLN A 497 1.67 -23.82 21.67
N ALA A 498 2.53 -23.05 22.31
CA ALA A 498 2.50 -21.60 22.24
C ALA A 498 3.91 -21.02 22.23
N CYS A 499 4.11 -19.96 21.47
CA CYS A 499 5.25 -19.07 21.62
C CYS A 499 4.76 -17.83 22.36
N LEU A 500 5.19 -17.67 23.61
CA LEU A 500 4.70 -16.64 24.52
C LEU A 500 5.71 -15.51 24.59
N GLY A 501 5.42 -14.40 23.90
CA GLY A 501 6.19 -13.16 24.02
C GLY A 501 5.89 -12.40 25.32
N ARG A 502 6.50 -11.23 25.48
CA ARG A 502 6.36 -10.41 26.71
C ARG A 502 4.94 -9.89 26.93
N LYS A 503 4.22 -9.51 25.88
CA LYS A 503 2.80 -9.15 25.98
C LYS A 503 1.95 -10.37 25.65
N THR A 504 1.41 -11.02 26.67
CA THR A 504 0.31 -11.98 26.50
C THR A 504 -1.01 -11.30 26.83
N THR A 505 -2.02 -11.45 25.98
CA THR A 505 -3.38 -11.03 26.33
C THR A 505 -4.04 -12.10 27.19
N LYS A 506 -5.07 -11.71 27.96
CA LYS A 506 -5.86 -12.70 28.70
C LYS A 506 -6.72 -13.47 27.70
N GLY A 507 -6.64 -14.80 27.76
CA GLY A 507 -7.44 -15.67 26.93
C GLY A 507 -8.93 -15.66 27.28
N SER A 508 -9.70 -16.42 26.50
CA SER A 508 -11.16 -16.50 26.61
C SER A 508 -11.62 -17.52 27.66
N GLY A 509 -12.93 -17.72 27.74
CA GLY A 509 -13.54 -18.71 28.62
C GLY A 509 -13.47 -20.13 28.06
N THR A 510 -14.46 -20.95 28.41
CA THR A 510 -14.59 -22.32 27.91
C THR A 510 -15.97 -22.48 27.31
N SER A 511 -16.11 -23.23 26.22
CA SER A 511 -17.40 -23.58 25.63
C SER A 511 -17.63 -25.09 25.56
N ASP A 512 -18.86 -25.46 25.19
CA ASP A 512 -19.27 -26.81 24.84
C ASP A 512 -19.57 -26.92 23.34
N PRO A 513 -19.53 -28.13 22.77
CA PRO A 513 -19.04 -29.39 23.37
C PRO A 513 -17.51 -29.50 23.38
N ILE A 514 -16.95 -30.19 24.38
CA ILE A 514 -15.58 -30.74 24.34
C ILE A 514 -15.61 -32.27 24.41
N THR A 515 -14.68 -32.93 23.73
CA THR A 515 -14.58 -34.40 23.68
C THR A 515 -14.35 -34.97 25.07
N GLY A 516 -15.15 -35.97 25.43
CA GLY A 516 -15.12 -36.65 26.72
C GLY A 516 -15.83 -35.93 27.87
N TRP A 517 -16.54 -34.81 27.64
CA TRP A 517 -17.18 -34.08 28.74
C TRP A 517 -18.26 -34.91 29.45
N LYS A 518 -19.16 -35.56 28.68
CA LYS A 518 -20.21 -36.41 29.27
C LYS A 518 -19.63 -37.66 29.93
N ASP A 519 -18.53 -38.17 29.39
CA ASP A 519 -17.80 -39.30 29.97
C ASP A 519 -17.23 -38.95 31.35
N ALA A 520 -16.72 -37.72 31.52
CA ALA A 520 -16.22 -37.23 32.81
C ALA A 520 -17.35 -37.03 33.82
N GLU A 521 -18.50 -36.50 33.38
CA GLU A 521 -19.69 -36.33 34.22
C GLU A 521 -20.23 -37.68 34.72
N GLU A 522 -20.32 -38.68 33.84
CA GLU A 522 -20.78 -40.01 34.21
C GLU A 522 -19.77 -40.73 35.12
N PHE A 523 -18.47 -40.61 34.87
CA PHE A 523 -17.43 -41.17 35.75
C PHE A 523 -17.49 -40.57 37.17
N LYS A 524 -17.63 -39.23 37.26
CA LYS A 524 -17.78 -38.53 38.54
C LYS A 524 -19.00 -39.06 39.30
N LYS A 525 -20.14 -39.18 38.61
CA LYS A 525 -21.39 -39.69 39.19
C LYS A 525 -21.25 -41.14 39.66
N ALA A 526 -20.65 -42.01 38.85
CA ALA A 526 -20.40 -43.41 39.20
C ALA A 526 -19.43 -43.57 40.39
N SER A 527 -18.49 -42.65 40.55
CA SER A 527 -17.52 -42.64 41.66
C SER A 527 -18.07 -42.05 42.96
N GLY A 528 -19.29 -41.48 42.96
CA GLY A 528 -19.92 -40.92 44.16
C GLY A 528 -19.21 -39.70 44.75
N VAL A 529 -18.39 -38.99 43.97
CA VAL A 529 -17.62 -37.82 44.45
C VAL A 529 -18.30 -36.50 44.10
N THR A 530 -18.21 -35.52 44.99
CA THR A 530 -18.83 -34.19 44.83
C THR A 530 -17.89 -33.16 44.20
N ASN A 531 -16.60 -33.48 44.06
CA ASN A 531 -15.57 -32.58 43.55
C ASN A 531 -15.89 -32.03 42.15
N GLY A 532 -15.48 -30.80 41.88
CA GLY A 532 -15.73 -30.12 40.59
C GLY A 532 -14.95 -30.75 39.43
N LEU A 533 -15.58 -30.83 38.27
CA LEU A 533 -14.90 -31.00 36.98
C LEU A 533 -14.59 -29.63 36.39
N ALA A 534 -13.57 -29.57 35.54
CA ALA A 534 -13.21 -28.38 34.81
C ALA A 534 -12.92 -28.72 33.35
N ARG A 535 -13.11 -27.73 32.47
CA ARG A 535 -12.61 -27.74 31.10
C ARG A 535 -11.20 -27.14 31.17
N CYS A 536 -10.21 -28.00 31.40
CA CYS A 536 -8.82 -27.58 31.55
C CYS A 536 -8.31 -27.03 30.24
N HIS A 537 -7.74 -25.83 30.29
CA HIS A 537 -6.97 -25.29 29.20
C HIS A 537 -5.63 -26.01 29.08
N LEU A 538 -5.19 -26.33 27.85
CA LEU A 538 -3.85 -26.85 27.58
C LEU A 538 -2.83 -25.71 27.56
N ILE A 539 -3.10 -24.66 26.80
CA ILE A 539 -2.49 -23.33 26.98
C ILE A 539 -3.40 -22.54 27.92
N ALA A 540 -2.90 -22.20 29.09
CA ALA A 540 -3.69 -21.55 30.13
C ALA A 540 -4.30 -20.22 29.67
N ARG A 541 -5.52 -19.92 30.16
CA ARG A 541 -6.17 -18.62 29.93
C ARG A 541 -5.31 -17.43 30.31
N ILE A 542 -4.55 -17.55 31.40
CA ILE A 542 -3.64 -16.49 31.87
C ILE A 542 -2.42 -16.27 30.96
N LEU A 543 -2.10 -17.26 30.11
CA LEU A 543 -1.06 -17.21 29.09
C LEU A 543 -1.66 -16.93 27.69
N GLY A 544 -2.93 -16.53 27.64
CA GLY A 544 -3.63 -16.16 26.41
C GLY A 544 -4.28 -17.32 25.65
N GLY A 545 -4.28 -18.52 26.20
CA GLY A 545 -5.00 -19.64 25.60
C GLY A 545 -6.51 -19.43 25.59
N LYS A 546 -7.12 -19.85 24.49
CA LYS A 546 -8.51 -19.57 24.10
C LYS A 546 -9.31 -20.87 24.03
N GLY A 547 -10.62 -20.83 24.25
CA GLY A 547 -11.45 -22.04 24.29
C GLY A 547 -12.96 -21.83 24.12
N THR A 548 -13.41 -20.71 23.55
CA THR A 548 -14.84 -20.42 23.39
C THR A 548 -15.39 -20.71 22.00
N SER A 549 -14.62 -20.55 20.94
CA SER A 549 -15.07 -20.80 19.57
C SER A 549 -14.89 -22.27 19.14
N GLU A 550 -15.42 -22.64 17.98
CA GLU A 550 -15.13 -23.94 17.34
C GLU A 550 -13.64 -24.11 17.01
N LEU A 551 -13.01 -23.02 16.58
CA LEU A 551 -11.61 -22.98 16.24
C LEU A 551 -10.69 -23.15 17.47
N THR A 552 -11.07 -22.57 18.61
CA THR A 552 -10.19 -22.53 19.80
C THR A 552 -10.49 -23.59 20.86
N ARG A 553 -11.69 -24.20 20.87
CA ARG A 553 -12.08 -25.19 21.90
C ARG A 553 -11.19 -26.43 22.00
N PHE A 554 -10.39 -26.74 20.98
CA PHE A 554 -9.40 -27.82 21.04
C PHE A 554 -8.21 -27.54 21.96
N ASN A 555 -8.17 -26.36 22.57
CA ASN A 555 -7.32 -26.09 23.71
C ASN A 555 -7.87 -26.67 25.04
N LEU A 556 -9.00 -27.39 25.02
CA LEU A 556 -9.69 -27.84 26.23
C LEU A 556 -9.73 -29.37 26.35
N VAL A 557 -9.53 -29.88 27.56
CA VAL A 557 -9.77 -31.28 27.92
C VAL A 557 -10.59 -31.40 29.22
N PRO A 558 -11.41 -32.45 29.38
CA PRO A 558 -12.08 -32.72 30.66
C PRO A 558 -11.06 -33.08 31.74
N CYS A 559 -11.20 -32.48 32.92
CA CYS A 559 -10.28 -32.71 34.02
C CYS A 559 -10.90 -32.49 35.40
N TRP A 560 -10.19 -32.92 36.44
CA TRP A 560 -10.54 -32.54 37.81
C TRP A 560 -10.18 -31.08 38.09
N GLN A 561 -11.13 -30.33 38.65
CA GLN A 561 -10.87 -28.96 39.12
C GLN A 561 -9.77 -28.95 40.20
N SER A 562 -9.84 -29.86 41.16
CA SER A 562 -8.79 -30.06 42.17
C SER A 562 -8.04 -31.36 41.85
N GLY A 563 -6.84 -31.24 41.30
CA GLY A 563 -6.11 -32.32 40.66
C GLY A 563 -5.26 -31.79 39.50
N MET A 564 -5.67 -32.10 38.26
CA MET A 564 -4.94 -31.65 37.07
C MET A 564 -5.02 -30.14 36.86
N ASN A 565 -6.19 -29.51 37.03
CA ASN A 565 -6.38 -28.07 36.80
C ASN A 565 -5.64 -27.24 37.86
N THR A 566 -6.01 -27.42 39.13
CA THR A 566 -5.43 -26.69 40.27
C THR A 566 -4.97 -27.65 41.37
N GLY A 567 -4.02 -27.22 42.19
CA GLY A 567 -3.35 -28.04 43.20
C GLY A 567 -1.83 -27.96 43.06
N THR A 568 -1.10 -28.78 43.81
CA THR A 568 0.37 -28.80 43.77
C THR A 568 0.90 -30.24 43.83
N PRO A 569 1.68 -30.69 42.83
CA PRO A 569 1.79 -30.13 41.48
C PRO A 569 0.49 -30.28 40.69
N SER A 570 0.17 -29.29 39.85
CA SER A 570 -0.91 -29.31 38.86
C SER A 570 -0.45 -28.56 37.61
N MET A 571 -1.29 -28.45 36.57
CA MET A 571 -1.00 -27.58 35.43
C MET A 571 -0.74 -26.15 35.89
N ARG A 572 -1.56 -25.65 36.84
CA ARG A 572 -1.39 -24.30 37.41
C ARG A 572 0.00 -24.04 37.97
N THR A 573 0.65 -25.05 38.55
CA THR A 573 2.01 -24.92 39.11
C THR A 573 3.02 -24.47 38.05
N TYR A 574 2.96 -25.04 36.85
CA TYR A 574 3.90 -24.74 35.76
C TYR A 574 3.47 -23.52 34.94
N GLU A 575 2.16 -23.30 34.82
CA GLU A 575 1.61 -22.08 34.24
C GLU A 575 2.03 -20.84 35.04
N ASP A 576 2.06 -20.92 36.37
CA ASP A 576 2.53 -19.83 37.25
C ASP A 576 4.01 -19.50 37.02
N ILE A 577 4.84 -20.49 36.65
CA ILE A 577 6.27 -20.28 36.34
C ILE A 577 6.38 -19.48 35.03
N ALA A 578 5.69 -19.91 33.97
CA ALA A 578 5.68 -19.18 32.69
C ALA A 578 5.08 -17.77 32.85
N GLN A 579 3.98 -17.63 33.61
CA GLN A 579 3.34 -16.35 33.87
C GLN A 579 4.31 -15.36 34.54
N LYS A 580 5.01 -15.80 35.58
CA LYS A 580 6.00 -14.96 36.28
C LYS A 580 7.13 -14.56 35.35
N MET A 581 7.64 -15.48 34.54
CA MET A 581 8.70 -15.18 33.57
C MET A 581 8.29 -14.09 32.57
N ILE A 582 7.03 -14.08 32.12
CA ILE A 582 6.50 -13.09 31.18
C ILE A 582 6.19 -11.75 31.86
N GLN A 583 5.53 -11.78 33.03
CA GLN A 583 4.96 -10.60 33.67
C GLN A 583 5.94 -9.85 34.59
N ASP A 584 6.93 -10.54 35.14
CA ASP A 584 7.92 -9.92 36.01
C ASP A 584 8.96 -9.18 35.17
N SER A 585 9.00 -7.85 35.30
CA SER A 585 9.98 -7.03 34.59
C SER A 585 11.43 -7.35 34.95
N SER A 586 11.66 -8.02 36.10
CA SER A 586 12.97 -8.46 36.58
C SER A 586 13.35 -9.89 36.16
N SER A 587 12.49 -10.60 35.43
CA SER A 587 12.72 -11.99 35.00
C SER A 587 13.90 -12.17 34.04
N GLY A 588 14.41 -11.07 33.46
CA GLY A 588 15.47 -11.09 32.46
C GLY A 588 15.00 -11.52 31.08
N LEU A 589 13.70 -11.74 30.85
CA LEU A 589 13.14 -11.97 29.51
C LEU A 589 13.20 -10.65 28.71
N GLY A 590 13.92 -10.63 27.59
CA GLY A 590 14.04 -9.47 26.69
C GLY A 590 12.75 -9.15 25.94
N ALA A 591 12.74 -8.06 25.16
CA ALA A 591 11.59 -7.66 24.36
C ALA A 591 11.33 -8.60 23.17
N ASN A 592 12.39 -9.21 22.62
CA ASN A 592 12.32 -10.14 21.49
C ASN A 592 12.58 -11.60 21.93
N ASP A 593 12.60 -11.87 23.23
CA ASP A 593 12.68 -13.22 23.78
C ASP A 593 11.26 -13.79 23.92
N ALA A 594 11.13 -15.11 23.91
CA ALA A 594 9.84 -15.78 24.10
C ALA A 594 9.98 -17.09 24.87
N ILE A 595 8.86 -17.60 25.38
CA ILE A 595 8.77 -18.95 25.95
C ILE A 595 8.09 -19.86 24.94
N LEU A 596 8.80 -20.89 24.46
CA LEU A 596 8.17 -22.00 23.75
C LEU A 596 7.56 -22.93 24.80
N TYR A 597 6.24 -22.90 24.90
CA TYR A 597 5.44 -23.64 25.89
C TYR A 597 4.65 -24.75 25.20
N GLN A 598 4.70 -25.98 25.72
CA GLN A 598 4.04 -27.13 25.09
C GLN A 598 3.34 -28.02 26.11
N VAL A 599 2.15 -28.49 25.75
CA VAL A 599 1.32 -29.41 26.53
C VAL A 599 0.77 -30.51 25.63
N THR A 600 1.07 -31.76 25.98
CA THR A 600 0.66 -32.96 25.24
C THR A 600 -0.24 -33.81 26.13
N PRO A 601 -1.56 -33.87 25.85
CA PRO A 601 -2.46 -34.83 26.49
C PRO A 601 -1.99 -36.27 26.26
N VAL A 602 -2.01 -37.09 27.32
CA VAL A 602 -1.65 -38.50 27.27
C VAL A 602 -2.93 -39.32 27.39
N TYR A 603 -3.22 -40.11 26.36
CA TYR A 603 -4.38 -40.99 26.29
C TYR A 603 -4.00 -42.45 26.54
N LYS A 604 -4.95 -43.24 27.03
CA LYS A 604 -4.73 -44.67 27.31
C LYS A 604 -4.64 -45.48 26.01
N ASP A 605 -5.50 -45.18 25.05
CA ASP A 605 -5.54 -45.83 23.74
C ASP A 605 -6.19 -44.92 22.68
N ALA A 606 -6.32 -45.43 21.45
CA ALA A 606 -6.90 -44.72 20.32
C ALA A 606 -8.41 -44.40 20.48
N SER A 607 -9.10 -45.05 21.41
CA SER A 607 -10.52 -44.81 21.69
C SER A 607 -10.76 -43.81 22.81
N SER A 608 -9.74 -43.49 23.62
CA SER A 608 -9.88 -42.59 24.78
C SER A 608 -10.44 -41.22 24.38
N THR A 609 -11.38 -40.70 25.14
CA THR A 609 -11.93 -39.34 24.95
C THR A 609 -11.37 -38.38 25.98
N ILE A 610 -10.89 -38.88 27.12
CA ILE A 610 -10.31 -38.10 28.22
C ILE A 610 -8.86 -38.54 28.43
N PRO A 611 -7.89 -37.61 28.57
CA PRO A 611 -6.52 -37.97 28.85
C PRO A 611 -6.33 -38.46 30.29
N VAL A 612 -5.44 -39.44 30.48
CA VAL A 612 -5.00 -39.92 31.81
C VAL A 612 -4.11 -38.90 32.54
N GLY A 613 -3.60 -37.92 31.82
CA GLY A 613 -2.78 -36.83 32.31
C GLY A 613 -2.25 -35.99 31.14
N VAL A 614 -1.45 -34.97 31.44
CA VAL A 614 -0.76 -34.16 30.44
C VAL A 614 0.73 -34.17 30.70
N THR A 615 1.49 -34.07 29.63
CA THR A 615 2.94 -33.83 29.66
C THR A 615 3.17 -32.37 29.30
N MET A 616 3.97 -31.63 30.06
CA MET A 616 4.22 -30.20 29.85
C MET A 616 5.72 -29.93 29.80
N ARG A 617 6.15 -29.01 28.94
CA ARG A 617 7.54 -28.49 28.94
C ARG A 617 7.57 -27.03 28.50
N ALA A 618 8.58 -26.30 28.92
CA ALA A 618 8.80 -24.95 28.42
C ALA A 618 10.28 -24.58 28.36
N ASP A 619 10.63 -23.87 27.29
CA ASP A 619 11.98 -23.34 27.05
C ASP A 619 11.91 -21.82 26.83
N ILE A 620 12.82 -21.06 27.42
CA ILE A 620 13.08 -19.67 27.05
C ILE A 620 13.95 -19.67 25.80
N GLN A 621 13.46 -19.05 24.73
CA GLN A 621 14.20 -18.81 23.52
C GLN A 621 14.58 -17.33 23.44
N ARG A 622 15.87 -17.07 23.30
CA ARG A 622 16.43 -15.72 23.26
C ARG A 622 16.55 -15.22 21.83
N ALA A 623 16.45 -13.90 21.64
CA ALA A 623 16.74 -13.25 20.36
C ALA A 623 18.19 -13.47 19.87
N SER A 624 19.11 -13.79 20.78
CA SER A 624 20.49 -14.20 20.46
C SER A 624 20.60 -15.58 19.82
N GLY A 625 19.50 -16.34 19.76
CA GLY A 625 19.46 -17.74 19.30
C GLY A 625 19.77 -18.77 20.40
N THR A 626 20.03 -18.35 21.64
CA THR A 626 20.22 -19.29 22.76
C THR A 626 18.88 -19.81 23.30
N THR A 627 18.87 -21.03 23.80
CA THR A 627 17.69 -21.66 24.42
C THR A 627 18.05 -22.11 25.84
N GLU A 628 17.19 -21.80 26.80
CA GLU A 628 17.32 -22.14 28.22
C GLU A 628 16.06 -22.90 28.66
N GLU A 629 16.20 -24.02 29.37
CA GLU A 629 15.04 -24.75 29.91
C GLU A 629 14.38 -23.91 31.02
N LEU A 630 13.08 -23.63 30.89
CA LEU A 630 12.31 -22.96 31.95
C LEU A 630 11.82 -23.97 32.99
N PHE A 631 11.28 -25.09 32.51
CA PHE A 631 11.03 -26.27 33.31
C PHE A 631 11.09 -27.52 32.42
N PRO A 632 11.56 -28.66 32.96
CA PRO A 632 11.77 -29.87 32.19
C PRO A 632 10.44 -30.50 31.76
N ASN A 633 10.53 -31.62 31.08
CA ASN A 633 9.36 -32.42 30.76
C ASN A 633 8.68 -32.98 32.02
N VAL A 634 7.52 -32.45 32.38
CA VAL A 634 6.77 -32.79 33.60
C VAL A 634 5.45 -33.45 33.27
N TYR A 635 5.06 -34.46 34.06
CA TYR A 635 3.80 -35.17 33.90
C TYR A 635 2.81 -34.82 35.01
N VAL A 636 1.60 -34.41 34.65
CA VAL A 636 0.51 -34.08 35.57
C VAL A 636 -0.64 -35.06 35.36
N THR A 637 -0.96 -35.86 36.37
CA THR A 637 -2.02 -36.87 36.30
C THR A 637 -3.41 -36.25 36.31
N ASN A 638 -4.35 -36.84 35.58
CA ASN A 638 -5.76 -36.45 35.60
C ASN A 638 -6.54 -37.12 36.76
N THR A 639 -5.94 -37.09 37.95
CA THR A 639 -6.47 -37.72 39.18
C THR A 639 -7.01 -36.69 40.16
N LEU A 640 -7.96 -37.09 40.99
CA LEU A 640 -8.51 -36.20 42.01
C LEU A 640 -7.45 -35.91 43.09
N MET A 641 -7.22 -34.61 43.37
CA MET A 641 -6.30 -34.11 44.42
C MET A 641 -4.88 -34.69 44.36
N ASN A 642 -4.40 -35.08 43.16
CA ASN A 642 -3.09 -35.73 42.94
C ASN A 642 -2.83 -36.97 43.82
N THR A 643 -3.88 -37.73 44.12
CA THR A 643 -3.80 -38.91 44.99
C THR A 643 -3.39 -40.18 44.24
N GLY A 644 -3.26 -40.13 42.91
CA GLY A 644 -3.11 -41.31 42.07
C GLY A 644 -4.39 -42.14 41.91
N THR A 645 -5.48 -41.75 42.60
CA THR A 645 -6.78 -42.44 42.54
C THR A 645 -7.79 -41.62 41.72
N LEU A 646 -8.85 -42.27 41.24
CA LEU A 646 -9.93 -41.63 40.48
C LEU A 646 -9.42 -40.84 39.25
N ASN A 647 -8.64 -41.50 38.40
CA ASN A 647 -8.20 -40.93 37.13
C ASN A 647 -9.39 -40.81 36.16
N LEU A 648 -9.60 -39.63 35.56
CA LEU A 648 -10.69 -39.42 34.58
C LEU A 648 -10.40 -40.04 33.22
N GLY A 649 -9.13 -40.32 32.90
CA GLY A 649 -8.74 -40.88 31.62
C GLY A 649 -9.34 -42.27 31.39
N ASN A 650 -9.86 -42.50 30.20
CA ASN A 650 -10.69 -43.67 29.86
C ASN A 650 -10.20 -44.48 28.66
#